data_AF-A0A1J8PRL1-F1
#
_entry.id   AF-A0A1J8PRL1-F1
#
_cell.length_a   1.000
_cell.length_b   1.000
_cell.length_c   1.000
_cell.angle_alpha   90.00
_cell.angle_beta   90.00
_cell.angle_gamma   90.00
#
_symmetry.space_group_name_H-M   'P 1'
#
loop_
_entity.id
_entity.type
_entity.pdbx_description
1 polymer ?
#
loop_
_entity_poly.entity_id
_entity_poly.type
_entity_poly.pdbx_seq_one_letter_code
_entity_poly.pdbx_strand_id
1 'polypeptide(L)'
;GLMAKHELELKAYLDEHKDTQVKESLEAFRDSLNAQCADLQFEIETRLNEEFSNILKEKSENQVLKLIAFHEKLPSKTNQHSQLAWLTYQSLEKMKRAASNTLSKMEDRVSTLDALSGEEKIRVLAEVSKHINDLYENLEYFKEAVQTKIKEFKTKTLPLLELSTWDKEKVVDVYRVPLVDDNAFRVVVQLSNNIAYGASTLASKHFGNSTLIQMDEYGNYRVVYGSELESIPDGTEVKFEILGHSNAVKKTMGKRTAADMAKSILDLKAHIPKTVDVTAVSLKGCSAGADYGKDVLIEFNKKNFKPVVSSKLSTTEMHPFGRTFTSRVYHSEDNRTAWKYDENDKIVAVPYSDEKHHIVLFIDEEGNPKVIKTHDNKDWKKFKGELRVKVVAENFPSAPDALKDFQAQLKTQGAKMSQIDIETGGKDWFKGRPNNTLRTYGNITRLMSGFIESNITLRVDSGPYSGTTIFGYKDAPHREIVAHGPEYVVSYSDEWKNNYIAFDYNRYNIPLFCMPIKSYADVVPYIYIAESHTKEMVLSQLQKAKKEAGESSILKVVVITDPRYLIPEQESKDLVDYLSQKLGVRIERFHKDTDSSKPRLLLSKNPGDSEAQVHGHLAETTLHQDTPLHNWDTLSQDQINKLDTESQKPKLSLANHDHQVLIQTEADDNVKDNTSRLA
;
A
#
# COMPACT_ATOMS: atom_id res chain seq x y z
N GLY A 1 20.98 44.87 23.03
CA GLY A 1 19.92 45.39 22.14
C GLY A 1 19.28 46.64 22.71
N LEU A 2 18.24 46.50 23.54
CA LEU A 2 17.53 47.63 24.17
C LEU A 2 18.41 48.52 25.05
N MET A 3 19.36 47.94 25.79
CA MET A 3 20.21 48.67 26.73
C MET A 3 21.24 49.59 26.05
N ALA A 4 21.92 49.12 25.00
CA ALA A 4 22.86 49.96 24.23
C ALA A 4 22.18 51.18 23.59
N LYS A 5 20.89 51.04 23.25
CA LYS A 5 20.06 52.15 22.76
C LYS A 5 19.76 53.15 23.88
N HIS A 6 19.37 52.68 25.05
CA HIS A 6 19.10 53.53 26.21
C HIS A 6 20.37 54.15 26.81
N GLU A 7 21.53 53.50 26.72
CA GLU A 7 22.81 54.04 27.15
C GLU A 7 23.25 55.22 26.27
N LEU A 8 23.03 55.14 24.95
CA LEU A 8 23.26 56.25 24.02
C LEU A 8 22.29 57.41 24.25
N GLU A 9 21.01 57.12 24.51
CA GLU A 9 19.99 58.12 24.86
C GLU A 9 20.32 58.82 26.20
N LEU A 10 20.74 58.05 27.21
CA LEU A 10 21.14 58.57 28.52
C LEU A 10 22.44 59.39 28.43
N LYS A 11 23.40 58.96 27.61
CA LYS A 11 24.64 59.70 27.36
C LYS A 11 24.38 61.03 26.65
N ALA A 12 23.54 61.03 25.61
CA ALA A 12 23.12 62.26 24.94
C ALA A 12 22.41 63.23 25.92
N TYR A 13 21.56 62.69 26.80
CA TYR A 13 20.88 63.47 27.85
C TYR A 13 21.85 64.05 28.89
N LEU A 14 22.87 63.29 29.30
CA LEU A 14 23.94 63.69 30.22
C LEU A 14 24.88 64.76 29.64
N ASP A 15 25.10 64.75 28.31
CA ASP A 15 25.96 65.70 27.62
C ASP A 15 25.30 67.09 27.44
N GLU A 16 23.96 67.15 27.40
CA GLU A 16 23.19 68.40 27.26
C GLU A 16 22.80 69.07 28.60
N HIS A 17 22.93 68.37 29.73
CA HIS A 17 22.50 68.86 31.05
C HIS A 17 23.56 69.72 31.76
N LYS A 18 23.18 70.91 32.25
CA LYS A 18 24.09 71.90 32.87
C LYS A 18 24.13 71.89 34.40
N ASP A 19 23.23 71.15 35.04
CA ASP A 19 23.18 71.01 36.51
C ASP A 19 24.13 69.89 36.97
N THR A 20 25.15 70.27 37.74
CA THR A 20 26.24 69.38 38.15
C THR A 20 25.77 68.27 39.09
N GLN A 21 24.78 68.52 39.95
CA GLN A 21 24.32 67.56 40.95
C GLN A 21 23.41 66.48 40.34
N VAL A 22 22.58 66.88 39.37
CA VAL A 22 21.74 65.97 38.58
C VAL A 22 22.62 65.08 37.68
N LYS A 23 23.68 65.65 37.11
CA LYS A 23 24.65 64.92 36.28
C LYS A 23 25.37 63.82 37.06
N GLU A 24 25.92 64.14 38.24
CA GLU A 24 26.57 63.16 39.12
C GLU A 24 25.64 62.01 39.54
N SER A 25 24.37 62.32 39.82
CA SER A 25 23.38 61.30 40.20
C SER A 25 23.02 60.36 39.05
N LEU A 26 22.92 60.90 37.83
CA LEU A 26 22.65 60.11 36.61
C LEU A 26 23.88 59.29 36.18
N GLU A 27 25.09 59.79 36.38
CA GLU A 27 26.34 59.03 36.17
C GLU A 27 26.44 57.86 37.16
N ALA A 28 26.15 58.08 38.45
CA ALA A 28 26.11 57.00 39.44
C ALA A 28 25.03 55.95 39.14
N PHE A 29 23.87 56.39 38.63
CA PHE A 29 22.82 55.47 38.17
C PHE A 29 23.27 54.64 36.96
N ARG A 30 23.91 55.27 35.97
CA ARG A 30 24.49 54.57 34.80
C ARG A 30 25.53 53.55 35.23
N ASP A 31 26.43 53.91 36.13
CA ASP A 31 27.50 53.02 36.59
C ASP A 31 26.95 51.84 37.40
N SER A 32 25.90 52.06 38.21
CA SER A 32 25.16 50.99 38.91
C SER A 32 24.43 50.06 37.92
N LEU A 33 23.79 50.62 36.89
CA LEU A 33 23.15 49.84 35.83
C LEU A 33 24.18 48.98 35.08
N ASN A 34 25.34 49.55 34.75
CA ASN A 34 26.43 48.85 34.09
C ASN A 34 27.04 47.74 34.96
N ALA A 35 27.17 47.95 36.28
CA ALA A 35 27.60 46.91 37.21
C ALA A 35 26.61 45.74 37.29
N GLN A 36 25.31 46.03 37.42
CA GLN A 36 24.27 44.99 37.41
C GLN A 36 24.23 44.22 36.08
N CYS A 37 24.52 44.89 34.97
CA CYS A 37 24.64 44.23 33.66
C CYS A 37 25.84 43.28 33.60
N ALA A 38 27.00 43.70 34.13
CA ALA A 38 28.18 42.86 34.17
C ALA A 38 27.95 41.60 35.03
N ASP A 39 27.28 41.75 36.18
CA ASP A 39 26.93 40.62 37.05
C ASP A 39 25.95 39.64 36.38
N LEU A 40 24.90 40.17 35.74
CA LEU A 40 23.95 39.34 34.98
C LEU A 40 24.63 38.62 33.82
N GLN A 41 25.54 39.29 33.12
CA GLN A 41 26.32 38.70 32.04
C GLN A 41 27.23 37.57 32.54
N PHE A 42 27.91 37.76 33.67
CA PHE A 42 28.74 36.73 34.30
C PHE A 42 27.93 35.50 34.73
N GLU A 43 26.72 35.71 35.27
CA GLU A 43 25.81 34.62 35.63
C GLU A 43 25.34 33.84 34.39
N ILE A 44 24.99 34.54 33.31
CA ILE A 44 24.62 33.92 32.02
C ILE A 44 25.79 33.10 31.47
N GLU A 45 27.01 33.64 31.45
CA GLU A 45 28.21 32.95 30.96
C GLU A 45 28.53 31.69 31.81
N THR A 46 28.35 31.77 33.13
CA THR A 46 28.54 30.62 34.03
C THR A 46 27.54 29.50 33.73
N ARG A 47 26.25 29.83 33.60
CA ARG A 47 25.20 28.86 33.28
C ARG A 47 25.41 28.22 31.90
N LEU A 48 25.81 29.00 30.90
CA LEU A 48 26.13 28.49 29.57
C LEU A 48 27.33 27.53 29.59
N ASN A 49 28.36 27.82 30.38
CA ASN A 49 29.52 26.93 30.56
C ASN A 49 29.12 25.60 31.23
N GLU A 50 28.24 25.64 32.23
CA GLU A 50 27.71 24.44 32.88
C GLU A 50 26.86 23.60 31.92
N GLU A 51 25.94 24.23 31.18
CA GLU A 51 25.13 23.57 30.15
C GLU A 51 26.04 22.90 29.11
N PHE A 52 27.02 23.63 28.58
CA PHE A 52 27.98 23.10 27.61
C PHE A 52 28.76 21.91 28.17
N SER A 53 29.26 22.02 29.40
CA SER A 53 30.00 20.94 30.08
C SER A 53 29.14 19.69 30.30
N ASN A 54 27.85 19.85 30.56
CA ASN A 54 26.92 18.74 30.71
C ASN A 54 26.65 18.05 29.37
N ILE A 55 26.48 18.80 28.29
CA ILE A 55 26.35 18.25 26.92
C ILE A 55 27.59 17.43 26.55
N LEU A 56 28.78 17.87 26.95
CA LEU A 56 30.04 17.17 26.67
C LEU A 56 30.17 15.79 27.36
N LYS A 57 29.41 15.54 28.43
CA LYS A 57 29.39 14.25 29.15
C LYS A 57 28.48 13.20 28.51
N GLU A 58 27.64 13.59 27.56
CA GLU A 58 26.68 12.68 26.94
C GLU A 58 27.30 11.73 25.92
N LYS A 59 26.58 10.65 25.61
CA LYS A 59 26.93 9.76 24.50
C LYS A 59 26.94 10.54 23.19
N SER A 60 27.94 10.29 22.34
CA SER A 60 28.17 11.06 21.10
C SER A 60 26.95 11.10 20.16
N GLU A 61 26.15 10.02 20.13
CA GLU A 61 24.91 9.90 19.36
C GLU A 61 23.87 10.99 19.73
N ASN A 62 23.72 11.30 21.01
CA ASN A 62 22.78 12.32 21.50
C ASN A 62 23.43 13.70 21.63
N GLN A 63 24.76 13.76 21.55
CA GLN A 63 25.55 14.96 21.77
C GLN A 63 25.44 15.95 20.61
N VAL A 64 25.31 15.49 19.36
CA VAL A 64 25.32 16.36 18.17
C VAL A 64 24.13 17.33 18.17
N LEU A 65 22.90 16.83 18.31
CA LEU A 65 21.69 17.66 18.32
C LEU A 65 21.68 18.65 19.48
N LYS A 66 22.16 18.24 20.66
CA LYS A 66 22.27 19.12 21.83
C LYS A 66 23.30 20.22 21.65
N LEU A 67 24.44 19.91 21.02
CA LEU A 67 25.43 20.92 20.68
C LEU A 67 24.92 21.92 19.63
N ILE A 68 24.12 21.47 18.66
CA ILE A 68 23.47 22.35 17.66
C ILE A 68 22.47 23.26 18.37
N ALA A 69 21.54 22.71 19.15
CA ALA A 69 20.57 23.50 19.90
C ALA A 69 21.26 24.49 20.86
N PHE A 70 22.36 24.08 21.51
CA PHE A 70 23.17 24.99 22.33
C PHE A 70 23.80 26.10 21.49
N HIS A 71 24.37 25.78 20.32
CA HIS A 71 24.99 26.75 19.43
C HIS A 71 23.98 27.77 18.90
N GLU A 72 22.76 27.34 18.53
CA GLU A 72 21.68 28.22 18.07
C GLU A 72 21.17 29.18 19.16
N LYS A 73 21.27 28.78 20.45
CA LYS A 73 20.97 29.66 21.58
C LYS A 73 22.02 30.76 21.78
N LEU A 74 23.25 30.59 21.27
CA LEU A 74 24.30 31.60 21.44
C LEU A 74 23.98 32.82 20.55
N PRO A 75 23.80 34.02 21.12
CA PRO A 75 23.33 35.18 20.37
C PRO A 75 24.28 35.59 19.22
N SER A 76 23.70 36.01 18.08
CA SER A 76 24.43 36.29 16.85
C SER A 76 25.39 37.51 16.95
N LYS A 77 26.67 37.25 16.66
CA LYS A 77 27.68 38.06 15.93
C LYS A 77 28.01 39.53 16.30
N THR A 78 27.49 40.16 17.35
CA THR A 78 27.95 41.52 17.74
C THR A 78 28.52 41.69 19.15
N ASN A 79 28.54 40.64 19.99
CA ASN A 79 29.15 40.73 21.32
C ASN A 79 30.69 40.64 21.22
N GLN A 80 31.37 41.74 21.54
CA GLN A 80 32.84 41.85 21.63
C GLN A 80 33.43 41.12 22.87
N HIS A 81 32.66 40.26 23.55
CA HIS A 81 33.10 39.54 24.74
C HIS A 81 33.79 38.23 24.36
N SER A 82 35.05 38.07 24.78
CA SER A 82 35.93 36.96 24.41
C SER A 82 35.39 35.58 24.81
N GLN A 83 34.61 35.47 25.89
CA GLN A 83 34.12 34.19 26.41
C GLN A 83 32.97 33.60 25.58
N LEU A 84 31.97 34.40 25.20
CA LEU A 84 30.88 33.95 24.32
C LEU A 84 31.41 33.60 22.92
N ALA A 85 32.33 34.41 22.39
CA ALA A 85 33.00 34.10 21.12
C ALA A 85 33.77 32.76 21.19
N TRP A 86 34.42 32.50 22.31
CA TRP A 86 35.14 31.24 22.55
C TRP A 86 34.18 30.05 22.69
N LEU A 87 33.07 30.18 23.40
CA LEU A 87 32.03 29.14 23.49
C LEU A 87 31.39 28.83 22.13
N THR A 88 31.15 29.85 21.30
CA THR A 88 30.68 29.68 19.92
C THR A 88 31.69 28.90 19.08
N TYR A 89 32.98 29.22 19.19
CA TYR A 89 34.03 28.49 18.49
C TYR A 89 34.16 27.04 18.99
N GLN A 90 34.16 26.84 20.31
CA GLN A 90 34.30 25.52 20.92
C GLN A 90 33.13 24.61 20.63
N SER A 91 31.90 25.13 20.71
CA SER A 91 30.70 24.38 20.34
C SER A 91 30.79 23.90 18.89
N LEU A 92 31.22 24.76 17.96
CA LEU A 92 31.40 24.40 16.56
C LEU A 92 32.46 23.30 16.35
N GLU A 93 33.62 23.39 17.01
CA GLU A 93 34.65 22.33 16.92
C GLU A 93 34.20 21.00 17.55
N LYS A 94 33.46 21.07 18.67
CA LYS A 94 32.89 19.88 19.31
C LYS A 94 31.79 19.25 18.46
N MET A 95 30.94 20.03 17.81
CA MET A 95 29.93 19.55 16.85
C MET A 95 30.58 18.75 15.73
N LYS A 96 31.64 19.30 15.11
CA LYS A 96 32.37 18.62 14.01
C LYS A 96 32.94 17.27 14.45
N ARG A 97 33.53 17.21 15.65
CA ARG A 97 34.09 15.96 16.20
C ARG A 97 32.99 14.96 16.57
N ALA A 98 31.92 15.41 17.21
CA ALA A 98 30.79 14.59 17.60
C ALA A 98 30.11 13.97 16.36
N ALA A 99 29.90 14.75 15.30
CA ALA A 99 29.35 14.26 14.03
C ALA A 99 30.23 13.18 13.38
N SER A 100 31.55 13.40 13.35
CA SER A 100 32.50 12.41 12.80
C SER A 100 32.49 11.10 13.61
N ASN A 101 32.44 11.20 14.94
CA ASN A 101 32.36 10.05 15.83
C ASN A 101 31.04 9.29 15.66
N THR A 102 29.91 10.02 15.55
CA THR A 102 28.60 9.41 15.34
C THR A 102 28.53 8.71 14.00
N LEU A 103 29.03 9.32 12.91
CA LEU A 103 29.10 8.66 11.61
C LEU A 103 29.95 7.38 11.67
N SER A 104 31.14 7.43 12.27
CA SER A 104 32.02 6.26 12.38
C SER A 104 31.34 5.11 13.15
N LYS A 105 30.63 5.44 14.22
CA LYS A 105 29.83 4.45 14.97
C LYS A 105 28.70 3.84 14.14
N MET A 106 28.04 4.63 13.30
CA MET A 106 26.99 4.12 12.40
C MET A 106 27.58 3.20 11.33
N GLU A 107 28.77 3.53 10.79
CA GLU A 107 29.54 2.67 9.88
C GLU A 107 29.91 1.34 10.57
N ASP A 108 30.38 1.38 11.81
CA ASP A 108 30.69 0.18 12.60
C ASP A 108 29.45 -0.67 12.87
N ARG A 109 28.32 -0.04 13.23
CA ARG A 109 27.04 -0.73 13.44
C ARG A 109 26.57 -1.44 12.18
N VAL A 110 26.63 -0.76 11.04
CA VAL A 110 26.29 -1.34 9.74
C VAL A 110 27.16 -2.54 9.40
N SER A 111 28.46 -2.50 9.73
CA SER A 111 29.40 -3.61 9.48
C SER A 111 29.03 -4.89 10.24
N THR A 112 28.18 -4.81 11.26
CA THR A 112 27.68 -5.98 12.00
C THR A 112 26.37 -6.56 11.45
N LEU A 113 25.74 -5.93 10.46
CA LEU A 113 24.40 -6.30 9.98
C LEU A 113 24.33 -7.69 9.34
N ASP A 114 25.40 -8.16 8.71
CA ASP A 114 25.42 -9.48 8.05
C ASP A 114 25.31 -10.64 9.05
N ALA A 115 25.67 -10.40 10.32
CA ALA A 115 25.51 -11.37 11.40
C ALA A 115 24.10 -11.36 12.04
N LEU A 116 23.23 -10.42 11.65
CA LEU A 116 21.90 -10.23 12.22
C LEU A 116 20.81 -10.76 11.28
N SER A 117 19.72 -11.29 11.85
CA SER A 117 18.57 -11.79 11.08
C SER A 117 17.27 -11.11 11.47
N GLY A 118 16.37 -10.93 10.50
CA GLY A 118 14.98 -10.54 10.74
C GLY A 118 14.82 -9.20 11.48
N GLU A 119 14.05 -9.21 12.57
CA GLU A 119 13.66 -8.02 13.33
C GLU A 119 14.84 -7.25 13.93
N GLU A 120 15.88 -7.94 14.42
CA GLU A 120 17.05 -7.24 15.01
C GLU A 120 17.79 -6.42 13.95
N LYS A 121 17.88 -6.94 12.72
CA LYS A 121 18.47 -6.21 11.59
C LYS A 121 17.65 -4.96 11.26
N ILE A 122 16.32 -5.07 11.28
CA ILE A 122 15.40 -3.93 11.08
C ILE A 122 15.56 -2.89 12.21
N ARG A 123 15.67 -3.33 13.47
CA ARG A 123 15.85 -2.45 14.62
C ARG A 123 17.15 -1.65 14.54
N VAL A 124 18.26 -2.32 14.21
CA VAL A 124 19.57 -1.66 14.05
C VAL A 124 19.54 -0.68 12.87
N LEU A 125 18.92 -1.05 11.74
CA LEU A 125 18.79 -0.13 10.60
C LEU A 125 17.92 1.09 10.94
N ALA A 126 16.85 0.93 11.72
CA ALA A 126 16.05 2.06 12.18
C ALA A 126 16.85 3.02 13.08
N GLU A 127 17.69 2.47 13.98
CA GLU A 127 18.61 3.25 14.81
C GLU A 127 19.63 4.01 13.94
N VAL A 128 20.29 3.33 13.01
CA VAL A 128 21.25 3.94 12.08
C VAL A 128 20.58 5.04 11.25
N SER A 129 19.42 4.74 10.68
CA SER A 129 18.65 5.67 9.84
C SER A 129 18.31 6.95 10.60
N LYS A 130 17.86 6.83 11.85
CA LYS A 130 17.59 7.98 12.72
C LYS A 130 18.82 8.89 12.85
N HIS A 131 19.97 8.35 13.29
CA HIS A 131 21.16 9.17 13.52
C HIS A 131 21.73 9.77 12.23
N ILE A 132 21.68 9.05 11.12
CA ILE A 132 22.13 9.57 9.82
C ILE A 132 21.20 10.68 9.31
N ASN A 133 19.89 10.58 9.53
CA ASN A 133 18.95 11.66 9.20
C ASN A 133 19.24 12.92 10.03
N ASP A 134 19.45 12.76 11.34
CA ASP A 134 19.79 13.87 12.24
C ASP A 134 21.07 14.59 11.77
N LEU A 135 22.09 13.84 11.34
CA LEU A 135 23.30 14.40 10.75
C LEU A 135 23.04 15.06 9.39
N TYR A 136 22.20 14.46 8.55
CA TYR A 136 21.92 14.97 7.20
C TYR A 136 21.13 16.28 7.23
N GLU A 137 20.21 16.46 8.17
CA GLU A 137 19.44 17.69 8.32
C GLU A 137 20.30 18.88 8.79
N ASN A 138 21.44 18.61 9.42
CA ASN A 138 22.30 19.60 10.06
C ASN A 138 23.67 19.75 9.38
N LEU A 139 23.76 19.42 8.09
CA LEU A 139 25.02 19.37 7.33
C LEU A 139 25.82 20.69 7.38
N GLU A 140 25.14 21.84 7.45
CA GLU A 140 25.76 23.17 7.44
C GLU A 140 26.75 23.40 8.58
N TYR A 141 26.59 22.70 9.69
CA TYR A 141 27.48 22.80 10.86
C TYR A 141 28.77 21.97 10.74
N PHE A 142 28.88 21.13 9.70
CA PHE A 142 29.98 20.17 9.56
C PHE A 142 30.99 20.58 8.49
N LYS A 143 32.22 20.05 8.60
CA LYS A 143 33.25 20.22 7.56
C LYS A 143 32.81 19.52 6.27
N GLU A 144 33.15 20.10 5.12
CA GLU A 144 32.78 19.60 3.79
C GLU A 144 33.06 18.10 3.58
N ALA A 145 34.24 17.62 4.00
CA ALA A 145 34.58 16.20 3.90
C ALA A 145 33.61 15.28 4.69
N VAL A 146 33.13 15.72 5.85
CA VAL A 146 32.15 14.98 6.66
C VAL A 146 30.77 15.07 6.03
N GLN A 147 30.40 16.24 5.51
CA GLN A 147 29.13 16.41 4.78
C GLN A 147 29.02 15.45 3.60
N THR A 148 30.09 15.33 2.79
CA THR A 148 30.12 14.41 1.64
C THR A 148 29.90 12.96 2.07
N LYS A 149 30.57 12.52 3.15
CA LYS A 149 30.38 11.16 3.68
C LYS A 149 28.97 10.93 4.22
N ILE A 150 28.40 11.87 4.98
CA ILE A 150 27.02 11.76 5.48
C ILE A 150 26.04 11.68 4.31
N LYS A 151 26.22 12.50 3.28
CA LYS A 151 25.40 12.47 2.06
C LYS A 151 25.50 11.11 1.38
N GLU A 152 26.71 10.62 1.10
CA GLU A 152 26.92 9.31 0.47
C GLU A 152 26.30 8.19 1.30
N PHE A 153 26.51 8.20 2.61
CA PHE A 153 25.93 7.20 3.51
C PHE A 153 24.39 7.24 3.47
N LYS A 154 23.80 8.43 3.54
CA LYS A 154 22.34 8.64 3.53
C LYS A 154 21.70 8.24 2.21
N THR A 155 22.34 8.53 1.07
CA THR A 155 21.72 8.37 -0.25
C THR A 155 22.13 7.09 -0.98
N LYS A 156 23.16 6.38 -0.52
CA LYS A 156 23.70 5.19 -1.18
C LYS A 156 23.84 4.00 -0.24
N THR A 157 24.60 4.14 0.84
CA THR A 157 24.88 3.01 1.76
C THR A 157 23.62 2.55 2.48
N LEU A 158 22.95 3.46 3.19
CA LEU A 158 21.77 3.16 3.99
C LEU A 158 20.61 2.63 3.13
N PRO A 159 20.25 3.26 2.00
CA PRO A 159 19.15 2.78 1.16
C PRO A 159 19.36 1.38 0.59
N LEU A 160 20.59 1.01 0.20
CA LEU A 160 20.90 -0.36 -0.24
C LEU A 160 20.74 -1.39 0.89
N LEU A 161 21.08 -1.02 2.12
CA LEU A 161 20.89 -1.87 3.29
C LEU A 161 19.40 -2.00 3.66
N GLU A 162 18.63 -0.91 3.55
CA GLU A 162 17.17 -0.93 3.73
C GLU A 162 16.49 -1.76 2.64
N LEU A 163 16.91 -1.64 1.38
CA LEU A 163 16.45 -2.53 0.30
C LEU A 163 16.78 -3.98 0.60
N SER A 164 17.91 -4.27 1.27
CA SER A 164 18.27 -5.64 1.65
C SER A 164 17.20 -6.34 2.50
N THR A 165 16.44 -5.57 3.29
CA THR A 165 15.37 -6.08 4.17
C THR A 165 13.99 -6.10 3.54
N TRP A 166 13.83 -5.62 2.30
CA TRP A 166 12.54 -5.71 1.61
C TRP A 166 12.18 -7.16 1.29
N ASP A 167 10.90 -7.45 1.32
CA ASP A 167 10.33 -8.77 1.07
C ASP A 167 10.63 -9.20 -0.37
N LYS A 168 10.96 -10.49 -0.52
CA LYS A 168 11.21 -11.12 -1.82
C LYS A 168 10.09 -12.10 -2.10
N GLU A 169 9.11 -11.64 -2.87
CA GLU A 169 8.00 -12.47 -3.29
C GLU A 169 8.39 -13.39 -4.45
N LYS A 170 7.86 -14.61 -4.43
CA LYS A 170 8.16 -15.61 -5.46
C LYS A 170 7.52 -15.20 -6.80
N VAL A 171 8.32 -15.18 -7.86
CA VAL A 171 7.83 -15.06 -9.24
C VAL A 171 7.57 -16.46 -9.78
N VAL A 172 6.38 -16.68 -10.33
CA VAL A 172 5.91 -18.01 -10.78
C VAL A 172 5.38 -17.95 -12.21
N ASP A 173 5.34 -19.08 -12.90
CA ASP A 173 4.88 -19.20 -14.29
C ASP A 173 3.39 -19.60 -14.42
N VAL A 174 2.70 -19.81 -13.31
CA VAL A 174 1.30 -20.29 -13.23
C VAL A 174 0.33 -19.48 -14.11
N TYR A 175 0.49 -18.16 -14.15
CA TYR A 175 -0.41 -17.24 -14.88
C TYR A 175 0.25 -16.61 -16.12
N ARG A 176 1.27 -17.27 -16.67
CA ARG A 176 2.09 -16.75 -17.76
C ARG A 176 1.25 -16.48 -19.02
N VAL A 177 1.51 -15.33 -19.64
CA VAL A 177 0.97 -14.88 -20.91
C VAL A 177 2.14 -14.59 -21.85
N PRO A 178 2.22 -15.25 -23.02
CA PRO A 178 3.29 -15.00 -23.97
C PRO A 178 3.23 -13.57 -24.51
N LEU A 179 4.41 -12.97 -24.72
CA LEU A 179 4.54 -11.73 -25.48
C LEU A 179 4.40 -12.02 -26.98
N VAL A 180 3.99 -11.02 -27.76
CA VAL A 180 3.75 -11.19 -29.20
C VAL A 180 4.99 -10.92 -30.04
N ASP A 181 5.78 -9.92 -29.64
CA ASP A 181 7.06 -9.65 -30.29
C ASP A 181 8.12 -10.52 -29.60
N ASP A 182 8.87 -11.31 -30.37
CA ASP A 182 9.89 -12.24 -29.85
C ASP A 182 11.00 -11.53 -29.06
N ASN A 183 11.27 -10.26 -29.42
CA ASN A 183 12.26 -9.40 -28.78
C ASN A 183 11.67 -8.57 -27.63
N ALA A 184 10.39 -8.71 -27.27
CA ALA A 184 9.81 -7.92 -26.19
C ALA A 184 10.25 -8.40 -24.80
N PHE A 185 10.53 -7.46 -23.92
CA PHE A 185 10.93 -7.72 -22.54
C PHE A 185 10.29 -6.72 -21.56
N ARG A 186 10.19 -7.11 -20.28
CA ARG A 186 9.61 -6.29 -19.22
C ARG A 186 10.61 -6.06 -18.10
N VAL A 187 10.78 -4.80 -17.71
CA VAL A 187 11.50 -4.46 -16.48
C VAL A 187 10.48 -3.94 -15.47
N VAL A 188 10.15 -4.76 -14.49
CA VAL A 188 9.21 -4.42 -13.42
C VAL A 188 9.99 -3.75 -12.29
N VAL A 189 9.55 -2.57 -11.87
CA VAL A 189 10.24 -1.76 -10.84
C VAL A 189 9.31 -1.58 -9.64
N GLN A 190 9.69 -2.15 -8.51
CA GLN A 190 8.99 -2.01 -7.23
C GLN A 190 9.51 -0.80 -6.46
N LEU A 191 8.64 0.16 -6.13
CA LEU A 191 9.02 1.41 -5.46
C LEU A 191 8.77 1.45 -3.94
N SER A 192 8.14 0.43 -3.35
CA SER A 192 7.95 0.33 -1.90
C SER A 192 7.87 -1.13 -1.43
N ASN A 193 8.19 -1.40 -0.16
CA ASN A 193 8.21 -2.79 0.35
C ASN A 193 6.83 -3.45 0.34
N ASN A 194 5.80 -2.73 0.80
CA ASN A 194 4.42 -3.21 0.99
C ASN A 194 3.65 -3.57 -0.30
N ILE A 195 4.31 -3.56 -1.45
CA ILE A 195 3.73 -3.93 -2.76
C ILE A 195 4.52 -5.05 -3.45
N ALA A 196 5.40 -5.75 -2.72
CA ALA A 196 6.21 -6.84 -3.25
C ALA A 196 5.36 -7.88 -3.99
N TYR A 197 4.19 -8.23 -3.44
CA TYR A 197 3.27 -9.18 -4.06
C TYR A 197 2.71 -8.68 -5.40
N GLY A 198 2.32 -7.40 -5.47
CA GLY A 198 1.89 -6.79 -6.72
C GLY A 198 3.00 -6.73 -7.78
N ALA A 199 4.26 -6.57 -7.37
CA ALA A 199 5.39 -6.51 -8.29
C ALA A 199 5.78 -7.91 -8.82
N SER A 200 5.78 -8.93 -7.96
CA SER A 200 6.07 -10.31 -8.36
C SER A 200 5.02 -10.88 -9.30
N THR A 201 3.74 -10.57 -9.08
CA THR A 201 2.64 -11.00 -9.97
C THR A 201 2.74 -10.35 -11.35
N LEU A 202 3.14 -9.09 -11.45
CA LEU A 202 3.42 -8.44 -12.74
C LEU A 202 4.55 -9.13 -13.51
N ALA A 203 5.65 -9.45 -12.83
CA ALA A 203 6.76 -10.19 -13.44
C ALA A 203 6.34 -11.63 -13.84
N SER A 204 5.49 -12.26 -13.04
CA SER A 204 4.95 -13.61 -13.26
C SER A 204 4.10 -13.69 -14.53
N LYS A 205 3.34 -12.63 -14.86
CA LYS A 205 2.54 -12.57 -16.10
C LYS A 205 3.38 -12.79 -17.36
N HIS A 206 4.62 -12.30 -17.37
CA HIS A 206 5.54 -12.50 -18.50
C HIS A 206 6.79 -13.25 -18.03
N PHE A 207 6.56 -14.36 -17.32
CA PHE A 207 7.62 -15.24 -16.82
C PHE A 207 8.56 -15.66 -17.96
N GLY A 208 9.87 -15.64 -17.67
CA GLY A 208 10.94 -15.82 -18.64
C GLY A 208 11.29 -14.59 -19.48
N ASN A 209 10.41 -13.59 -19.59
CA ASN A 209 10.61 -12.36 -20.36
C ASN A 209 10.51 -11.10 -19.48
N SER A 210 10.86 -11.23 -18.19
CA SER A 210 10.81 -10.14 -17.24
C SER A 210 12.01 -10.15 -16.29
N THR A 211 12.47 -8.96 -15.92
CA THR A 211 13.32 -8.73 -14.74
C THR A 211 12.51 -7.93 -13.73
N LEU A 212 12.57 -8.31 -12.45
CA LEU A 212 11.99 -7.56 -11.34
C LEU A 212 13.11 -6.96 -10.50
N ILE A 213 13.02 -5.64 -10.29
CA ILE A 213 13.93 -4.89 -9.43
C ILE A 213 13.17 -4.18 -8.31
N GLN A 214 13.86 -3.96 -7.21
CA GLN A 214 13.40 -3.10 -6.11
C GLN A 214 14.26 -1.86 -6.08
N MET A 215 13.63 -0.68 -5.96
CA MET A 215 14.32 0.60 -6.07
C MET A 215 13.90 1.57 -4.96
N ASP A 216 14.89 2.11 -4.26
CA ASP A 216 14.70 3.12 -3.22
C ASP A 216 14.52 4.52 -3.82
N GLU A 217 14.11 5.49 -2.99
CA GLU A 217 13.80 6.87 -3.41
C GLU A 217 14.94 7.63 -4.09
N TYR A 218 16.19 7.24 -3.86
CA TYR A 218 17.39 7.84 -4.45
C TYR A 218 17.80 7.19 -5.78
N GLY A 219 17.15 6.09 -6.16
CA GLY A 219 17.40 5.38 -7.41
C GLY A 219 18.40 4.24 -7.29
N ASN A 220 18.89 3.90 -6.09
CA ASN A 220 19.62 2.65 -5.94
C ASN A 220 18.63 1.49 -6.06
N TYR A 221 19.10 0.37 -6.60
CA TYR A 221 18.27 -0.78 -6.86
C TYR A 221 19.00 -2.09 -6.61
N ARG A 222 18.22 -3.16 -6.47
CA ARG A 222 18.68 -4.54 -6.54
C ARG A 222 17.78 -5.35 -7.45
N VAL A 223 18.35 -6.29 -8.19
CA VAL A 223 17.58 -7.29 -8.92
C VAL A 223 17.13 -8.38 -7.96
N VAL A 224 15.86 -8.75 -8.02
CA VAL A 224 15.29 -9.82 -7.18
C VAL A 224 14.78 -11.02 -7.99
N TYR A 225 14.59 -10.85 -9.30
CA TYR A 225 14.27 -11.94 -10.23
C TYR A 225 14.65 -11.55 -11.66
N GLY A 226 15.07 -12.53 -12.46
CA GLY A 226 15.47 -12.35 -13.85
C GLY A 226 16.93 -11.94 -14.00
N SER A 227 17.32 -11.58 -15.23
CA SER A 227 18.69 -11.15 -15.55
C SER A 227 18.98 -9.74 -15.06
N GLU A 228 20.24 -9.45 -14.76
CA GLU A 228 20.74 -8.10 -14.53
C GLU A 228 20.42 -7.18 -15.72
N LEU A 229 20.22 -5.89 -15.47
CA LEU A 229 19.83 -4.93 -16.51
C LEU A 229 20.86 -4.82 -17.64
N GLU A 230 22.15 -4.93 -17.29
CA GLU A 230 23.28 -4.94 -18.22
C GLU A 230 23.37 -6.20 -19.08
N SER A 231 22.68 -7.28 -18.68
CA SER A 231 22.67 -8.57 -19.36
C SER A 231 21.43 -8.76 -20.25
N ILE A 232 20.62 -7.73 -20.45
CA ILE A 232 19.49 -7.80 -21.38
C ILE A 232 20.03 -7.94 -22.82
N PRO A 233 19.59 -8.94 -23.61
CA PRO A 233 20.15 -9.19 -24.93
C PRO A 233 19.98 -8.03 -25.92
N ASP A 234 20.95 -7.86 -26.81
CA ASP A 234 20.88 -6.89 -27.91
C ASP A 234 19.62 -7.06 -28.78
N GLY A 235 19.08 -5.95 -29.31
CA GLY A 235 17.89 -5.97 -30.17
C GLY A 235 16.57 -6.20 -29.43
N THR A 236 16.61 -6.31 -28.10
CA THR A 236 15.42 -6.40 -27.24
C THR A 236 14.67 -5.07 -27.19
N GLU A 237 13.34 -5.14 -27.16
CA GLU A 237 12.44 -4.03 -26.89
C GLU A 237 11.92 -4.09 -25.45
N VAL A 238 12.44 -3.21 -24.60
CA VAL A 238 12.10 -3.13 -23.18
C VAL A 238 10.91 -2.19 -22.96
N LYS A 239 9.97 -2.66 -22.15
CA LYS A 239 8.98 -1.82 -21.49
C LYS A 239 9.22 -1.83 -19.99
N PHE A 240 9.33 -0.64 -19.40
CA PHE A 240 9.31 -0.48 -17.95
C PHE A 240 7.88 -0.59 -17.41
N GLU A 241 7.68 -1.36 -16.35
CA GLU A 241 6.44 -1.42 -15.57
C GLU A 241 6.74 -0.97 -14.14
N ILE A 242 6.49 0.30 -13.85
CA ILE A 242 6.81 0.93 -12.57
C ILE A 242 5.61 0.77 -11.64
N LEU A 243 5.81 0.19 -10.46
CA LEU A 243 4.75 -0.04 -9.46
C LEU A 243 5.06 0.72 -8.17
N GLY A 244 4.12 1.55 -7.73
CA GLY A 244 4.25 2.34 -6.50
C GLY A 244 2.95 3.03 -6.14
N HIS A 245 2.81 3.39 -4.86
CA HIS A 245 1.69 4.20 -4.39
C HIS A 245 1.75 5.62 -4.95
N SER A 246 0.59 6.21 -5.24
CA SER A 246 0.48 7.55 -5.81
C SER A 246 -0.26 8.50 -4.88
N ASN A 247 0.03 9.80 -5.02
CA ASN A 247 -0.68 10.87 -4.34
C ASN A 247 -1.01 11.97 -5.36
N ALA A 248 -2.29 12.10 -5.71
CA ALA A 248 -2.76 13.09 -6.69
C ALA A 248 -2.60 14.54 -6.21
N VAL A 249 -2.71 14.80 -4.91
CA VAL A 249 -2.56 16.16 -4.35
C VAL A 249 -1.11 16.63 -4.46
N LYS A 250 -0.17 15.76 -4.07
CA LYS A 250 1.27 16.03 -4.17
C LYS A 250 1.81 15.83 -5.59
N LYS A 251 1.01 15.27 -6.51
CA LYS A 251 1.43 14.81 -7.84
C LYS A 251 2.70 13.96 -7.80
N THR A 252 2.68 12.90 -7.00
CA THR A 252 3.82 11.99 -6.83
C THR A 252 3.44 10.53 -6.98
N MET A 253 4.42 9.71 -7.36
CA MET A 253 4.35 8.25 -7.35
C MET A 253 5.61 7.66 -6.72
N GLY A 254 5.46 6.74 -5.76
CA GLY A 254 6.57 6.24 -4.96
C GLY A 254 7.36 7.38 -4.31
N LYS A 255 6.66 8.42 -3.82
CA LYS A 255 7.24 9.66 -3.28
C LYS A 255 8.06 10.52 -4.26
N ARG A 256 8.02 10.24 -5.57
CA ARG A 256 8.78 10.99 -6.59
C ARG A 256 7.90 11.96 -7.36
N THR A 257 8.38 13.18 -7.57
CA THR A 257 7.82 14.10 -8.56
C THR A 257 8.01 13.55 -9.98
N ALA A 258 7.42 14.20 -10.99
CA ALA A 258 7.63 13.80 -12.38
C ALA A 258 9.13 13.86 -12.78
N ALA A 259 9.85 14.89 -12.33
CA ALA A 259 11.28 15.05 -12.59
C ALA A 259 12.12 13.96 -11.90
N ASP A 260 11.83 13.66 -10.63
CA ASP A 260 12.56 12.61 -9.89
C ASP A 260 12.29 11.22 -10.45
N MET A 261 11.06 10.96 -10.90
CA MET A 261 10.68 9.72 -11.57
C MET A 261 11.42 9.56 -12.91
N ALA A 262 11.43 10.61 -13.73
CA ALA A 262 12.14 10.60 -15.01
C ALA A 262 13.64 10.39 -14.80
N LYS A 263 14.25 11.07 -13.84
CA LYS A 263 15.65 10.85 -13.45
C LYS A 263 15.90 9.40 -13.07
N SER A 264 15.11 8.83 -12.16
CA SER A 264 15.27 7.45 -11.70
C SER A 264 15.23 6.45 -12.87
N ILE A 265 14.30 6.62 -13.81
CA ILE A 265 14.16 5.71 -14.96
C ILE A 265 15.30 5.90 -15.97
N LEU A 266 15.79 7.13 -16.17
CA LEU A 266 16.95 7.40 -17.01
C LEU A 266 18.23 6.79 -16.42
N ASP A 267 18.38 6.85 -15.10
CA ASP A 267 19.51 6.23 -14.38
C ASP A 267 19.46 4.70 -14.52
N LEU A 268 18.27 4.07 -14.42
CA LEU A 268 18.10 2.65 -14.73
C LEU A 268 18.41 2.33 -16.19
N LYS A 269 17.92 3.16 -17.13
CA LYS A 269 18.19 3.01 -18.57
C LYS A 269 19.69 3.05 -18.87
N ALA A 270 20.48 3.82 -18.12
CA ALA A 270 21.93 3.90 -18.32
C ALA A 270 22.66 2.57 -18.04
N HIS A 271 22.06 1.66 -17.27
CA HIS A 271 22.59 0.31 -17.04
C HIS A 271 22.20 -0.69 -18.14
N ILE A 272 21.19 -0.38 -18.95
CA ILE A 272 20.74 -1.23 -20.05
C ILE A 272 21.65 -1.00 -21.27
N PRO A 273 22.05 -2.06 -22.01
CA PRO A 273 22.86 -1.91 -23.22
C PRO A 273 22.26 -0.92 -24.23
N LYS A 274 23.08 -0.11 -24.88
CA LYS A 274 22.63 0.91 -25.85
C LYS A 274 21.94 0.32 -27.09
N THR A 275 22.18 -0.96 -27.35
CA THR A 275 21.60 -1.83 -28.40
C THR A 275 20.17 -2.28 -28.09
N VAL A 276 19.70 -2.06 -26.86
CA VAL A 276 18.34 -2.35 -26.42
C VAL A 276 17.50 -1.08 -26.52
N ASP A 277 16.33 -1.20 -27.13
CA ASP A 277 15.39 -0.09 -27.23
C ASP A 277 14.42 -0.08 -26.05
N VAL A 278 14.21 1.08 -25.44
CA VAL A 278 13.22 1.26 -24.38
C VAL A 278 12.02 1.98 -24.96
N THR A 279 11.02 1.22 -25.37
CA THR A 279 9.89 1.72 -26.17
C THR A 279 8.78 2.34 -25.33
N ALA A 280 8.64 1.91 -24.07
CA ALA A 280 7.53 2.35 -23.22
C ALA A 280 7.83 2.33 -21.72
N VAL A 281 7.14 3.22 -21.00
CA VAL A 281 7.09 3.29 -19.54
C VAL A 281 5.62 3.24 -19.09
N SER A 282 5.27 2.27 -18.26
CA SER A 282 3.94 2.11 -17.70
C SER A 282 3.96 2.34 -16.19
N LEU A 283 3.37 3.46 -15.78
CA LEU A 283 3.22 3.87 -14.38
C LEU A 283 1.95 3.22 -13.81
N LYS A 284 2.14 2.21 -12.95
CA LYS A 284 1.10 1.33 -12.41
C LYS A 284 0.72 1.63 -10.97
N GLY A 285 0.71 2.90 -10.58
CA GLY A 285 0.13 3.33 -9.30
C GLY A 285 -1.34 3.69 -9.41
N CYS A 286 -1.97 4.05 -8.29
CA CYS A 286 -3.22 4.82 -8.31
C CYS A 286 -3.00 6.17 -9.04
N SER A 287 -4.04 7.01 -9.09
CA SER A 287 -3.92 8.34 -9.71
C SER A 287 -2.86 9.21 -9.03
N ALA A 288 -1.81 9.59 -9.78
CA ALA A 288 -0.86 10.64 -9.41
C ALA A 288 -1.28 12.01 -9.99
N GLY A 289 -2.48 12.11 -10.57
CA GLY A 289 -2.95 13.25 -11.33
C GLY A 289 -2.94 12.98 -12.84
N ALA A 290 -3.86 13.61 -13.58
CA ALA A 290 -4.07 13.33 -14.99
C ALA A 290 -2.85 13.62 -15.88
N ASP A 291 -2.12 14.70 -15.56
CA ASP A 291 -0.95 15.12 -16.33
C ASP A 291 0.36 14.48 -15.87
N TYR A 292 0.40 13.73 -14.76
CA TYR A 292 1.67 13.24 -14.20
C TYR A 292 2.49 12.42 -15.21
N GLY A 293 1.83 11.54 -15.98
CA GLY A 293 2.51 10.76 -17.03
C GLY A 293 3.02 11.62 -18.18
N LYS A 294 2.31 12.71 -18.52
CA LYS A 294 2.72 13.68 -19.54
C LYS A 294 3.91 14.51 -19.04
N ASP A 295 3.90 14.92 -17.79
CA ASP A 295 4.99 15.66 -17.15
C ASP A 295 6.28 14.81 -17.12
N VAL A 296 6.18 13.52 -16.78
CA VAL A 296 7.30 12.58 -16.85
C VAL A 296 7.87 12.48 -18.28
N LEU A 297 7.00 12.41 -19.29
CA LEU A 297 7.43 12.39 -20.70
C LEU A 297 8.17 13.68 -21.11
N ILE A 298 7.72 14.85 -20.63
CA ILE A 298 8.39 16.13 -20.86
C ILE A 298 9.80 16.12 -20.24
N GLU A 299 9.94 15.59 -19.04
CA GLU A 299 11.24 15.47 -18.36
C GLU A 299 12.19 14.50 -19.08
N PHE A 300 11.69 13.38 -19.62
CA PHE A 300 12.49 12.49 -20.47
C PHE A 300 13.01 13.19 -21.73
N ASN A 301 12.19 14.03 -22.36
CA ASN A 301 12.58 14.73 -23.58
C ASN A 301 13.74 15.71 -23.37
N LYS A 302 13.93 16.26 -22.15
CA LYS A 302 15.11 17.07 -21.81
C LYS A 302 16.43 16.33 -21.98
N LYS A 303 16.40 14.99 -22.03
CA LYS A 303 17.53 14.10 -22.30
C LYS A 303 17.38 13.35 -23.64
N ASN A 304 16.53 13.84 -24.54
CA ASN A 304 16.23 13.24 -25.84
C ASN A 304 15.76 11.77 -25.76
N PHE A 305 15.04 11.43 -24.68
CA PHE A 305 14.39 10.13 -24.53
C PHE A 305 12.88 10.30 -24.71
N LYS A 306 12.28 9.58 -25.65
CA LYS A 306 10.88 9.81 -26.09
C LYS A 306 10.06 8.50 -26.14
N PRO A 307 9.95 7.74 -25.03
CA PRO A 307 9.14 6.53 -25.00
C PRO A 307 7.64 6.87 -25.00
N VAL A 308 6.77 5.87 -25.17
CA VAL A 308 5.36 6.00 -24.78
C VAL A 308 5.26 5.96 -23.26
N VAL A 309 4.64 6.95 -22.62
CA VAL A 309 4.41 6.96 -21.17
C VAL A 309 2.94 6.80 -20.89
N SER A 310 2.56 5.81 -20.07
CA SER A 310 1.18 5.61 -19.63
C SER A 310 1.03 5.71 -18.12
N SER A 311 -0.07 6.27 -17.64
CA SER A 311 -0.43 6.37 -16.22
C SER A 311 -1.89 6.00 -15.99
N LYS A 312 -2.23 5.68 -14.72
CA LYS A 312 -3.60 5.38 -14.30
C LYS A 312 -4.27 6.62 -13.70
N LEU A 313 -5.57 6.76 -13.93
CA LEU A 313 -6.36 7.92 -13.50
C LEU A 313 -7.20 7.68 -12.24
N SER A 314 -7.22 6.45 -11.73
CA SER A 314 -8.02 6.08 -10.56
C SER A 314 -7.34 4.98 -9.73
N THR A 315 -8.04 4.49 -8.70
CA THR A 315 -7.63 3.38 -7.84
C THR A 315 -7.21 2.19 -8.69
N THR A 316 -5.99 1.71 -8.49
CA THR A 316 -5.40 0.63 -9.27
C THR A 316 -5.10 -0.56 -8.39
N GLU A 317 -5.52 -1.73 -8.84
CA GLU A 317 -5.39 -3.00 -8.13
C GLU A 317 -4.60 -3.98 -9.02
N MET A 318 -3.68 -4.72 -8.39
CA MET A 318 -2.92 -5.79 -9.03
C MET A 318 -3.45 -7.12 -8.55
N HIS A 319 -3.95 -7.94 -9.47
CA HIS A 319 -4.48 -9.25 -9.13
C HIS A 319 -3.37 -10.32 -9.11
N PRO A 320 -3.59 -11.46 -8.41
CA PRO A 320 -2.64 -12.58 -8.32
C PRO A 320 -2.09 -13.07 -9.67
N PHE A 321 -2.87 -12.91 -10.74
CA PHE A 321 -2.52 -13.29 -12.10
C PHE A 321 -1.86 -12.17 -12.93
N GLY A 322 -1.29 -11.16 -12.26
CA GLY A 322 -0.47 -10.10 -12.88
C GLY A 322 -1.22 -9.15 -13.80
N ARG A 323 -2.56 -9.15 -13.76
CA ARG A 323 -3.39 -8.21 -14.51
C ARG A 323 -3.74 -7.01 -13.63
N THR A 324 -3.71 -5.85 -14.26
CA THR A 324 -3.99 -4.55 -13.62
C THR A 324 -5.43 -4.15 -13.88
N PHE A 325 -6.14 -3.78 -12.82
CA PHE A 325 -7.49 -3.23 -12.89
C PHE A 325 -7.46 -1.81 -12.38
N THR A 326 -8.20 -0.91 -13.01
CA THR A 326 -8.29 0.49 -12.58
C THR A 326 -9.75 0.85 -12.44
N SER A 327 -10.14 1.39 -11.28
CA SER A 327 -11.55 1.47 -10.85
C SER A 327 -12.27 0.12 -10.97
N ARG A 328 -11.54 -0.99 -10.77
CA ARG A 328 -12.05 -2.35 -10.97
C ARG A 328 -12.63 -2.57 -12.37
N VAL A 329 -12.01 -1.96 -13.37
CA VAL A 329 -12.29 -2.25 -14.77
C VAL A 329 -11.02 -2.79 -15.40
N TYR A 330 -11.13 -3.95 -16.01
CA TYR A 330 -10.07 -4.48 -16.85
C TYR A 330 -10.04 -3.68 -18.16
N HIS A 331 -8.90 -3.10 -18.51
CA HIS A 331 -8.71 -2.39 -19.78
C HIS A 331 -9.71 -1.25 -20.01
N SER A 332 -9.67 -0.23 -19.15
CA SER A 332 -10.45 0.99 -19.30
C SER A 332 -9.62 2.12 -19.90
N GLU A 333 -10.10 2.68 -21.02
CA GLU A 333 -9.55 3.90 -21.64
C GLU A 333 -9.75 5.11 -20.73
N ASP A 334 -10.96 5.30 -20.20
CA ASP A 334 -11.32 6.44 -19.34
C ASP A 334 -10.49 6.53 -18.05
N ASN A 335 -9.94 5.40 -17.60
CA ASN A 335 -9.14 5.32 -16.40
C ASN A 335 -7.62 5.29 -16.66
N ARG A 336 -7.17 5.63 -17.87
CA ARG A 336 -5.75 5.67 -18.26
C ARG A 336 -5.46 6.92 -19.07
N THR A 337 -4.24 7.42 -18.98
CA THR A 337 -3.68 8.26 -20.03
C THR A 337 -2.44 7.60 -20.61
N ALA A 338 -2.17 7.89 -21.87
CA ALA A 338 -0.87 7.61 -22.45
C ALA A 338 -0.48 8.70 -23.44
N TRP A 339 0.81 8.99 -23.47
CA TRP A 339 1.37 10.12 -24.20
C TRP A 339 2.62 9.68 -24.93
N LYS A 340 2.85 10.26 -26.11
CA LYS A 340 4.11 10.13 -26.86
C LYS A 340 4.40 11.43 -27.62
N TYR A 341 5.64 11.59 -28.06
CA TYR A 341 5.96 12.55 -29.11
C TYR A 341 5.62 11.95 -30.47
N ASP A 342 4.99 12.74 -31.35
CA ASP A 342 4.83 12.41 -32.76
C ASP A 342 6.07 12.80 -33.58
N GLU A 343 6.01 12.58 -34.89
CA GLU A 343 7.09 12.89 -35.84
C GLU A 343 7.42 14.40 -35.94
N ASN A 344 6.53 15.28 -35.47
CA ASN A 344 6.70 16.72 -35.44
C ASN A 344 7.10 17.25 -34.06
N ASP A 345 7.55 16.36 -33.16
CA ASP A 345 7.89 16.67 -31.77
C ASP A 345 6.74 17.29 -30.95
N LYS A 346 5.49 16.98 -31.32
CA LYS A 346 4.31 17.34 -30.55
C LYS A 346 3.87 16.19 -29.65
N ILE A 347 3.48 16.51 -28.41
CA ILE A 347 2.89 15.51 -27.51
C ILE A 347 1.47 15.21 -27.97
N VAL A 348 1.20 13.93 -28.22
CA VAL A 348 -0.12 13.41 -28.61
C VAL A 348 -0.57 12.31 -27.64
N ALA A 349 -1.89 12.21 -27.45
CA ALA A 349 -2.47 11.11 -26.71
C ALA A 349 -2.34 9.80 -27.51
N VAL A 350 -2.10 8.71 -26.79
CA VAL A 350 -2.05 7.36 -27.36
C VAL A 350 -3.24 6.59 -26.80
N PRO A 351 -4.13 6.05 -27.65
CA PRO A 351 -5.20 5.17 -27.15
C PRO A 351 -4.58 3.95 -26.45
N TYR A 352 -5.37 3.18 -25.72
CA TYR A 352 -5.02 1.82 -25.39
C TYR A 352 -4.71 1.13 -26.71
N SER A 353 -3.44 0.74 -26.91
CA SER A 353 -3.12 -0.04 -28.08
C SER A 353 -3.99 -1.28 -28.01
N ASP A 354 -4.64 -1.64 -29.11
CA ASP A 354 -5.17 -2.98 -29.27
C ASP A 354 -4.14 -3.95 -28.70
N GLU A 355 -4.57 -4.80 -27.78
CA GLU A 355 -3.67 -5.83 -27.27
C GLU A 355 -3.04 -6.52 -28.47
N LYS A 356 -1.71 -6.63 -28.52
CA LYS A 356 -1.08 -7.34 -29.62
C LYS A 356 -1.50 -8.81 -29.52
N HIS A 357 -1.86 -9.40 -30.65
CA HIS A 357 -2.12 -10.83 -30.83
C HIS A 357 -1.34 -11.32 -32.04
N HIS A 358 -0.84 -12.56 -31.97
CA HIS A 358 -0.18 -13.19 -33.11
C HIS A 358 -1.19 -13.44 -34.24
N ILE A 359 -2.39 -13.88 -33.86
CA ILE A 359 -3.48 -14.27 -34.76
C ILE A 359 -4.78 -13.68 -34.23
N VAL A 360 -5.59 -13.14 -35.13
CA VAL A 360 -7.01 -12.83 -34.89
C VAL A 360 -7.85 -13.80 -35.71
N LEU A 361 -8.68 -14.55 -35.01
CA LEU A 361 -9.57 -15.56 -35.56
C LEU A 361 -11.01 -15.08 -35.49
N PHE A 362 -11.75 -15.29 -36.56
CA PHE A 362 -13.20 -15.16 -36.60
C PHE A 362 -13.82 -16.55 -36.69
N ILE A 363 -14.84 -16.83 -35.90
CA ILE A 363 -15.61 -18.08 -35.96
C ILE A 363 -17.05 -17.71 -36.29
N ASP A 364 -17.51 -18.18 -37.44
CA ASP A 364 -18.88 -17.97 -37.92
C ASP A 364 -19.92 -18.80 -37.13
N GLU A 365 -21.20 -18.64 -37.47
CA GLU A 365 -22.29 -19.36 -36.79
C GLU A 365 -22.18 -20.88 -36.95
N GLU A 366 -21.65 -21.35 -38.09
CA GLU A 366 -21.41 -22.76 -38.41
C GLU A 366 -20.20 -23.36 -37.68
N GLY A 367 -19.33 -22.55 -37.07
CA GLY A 367 -18.15 -23.02 -36.36
C GLY A 367 -16.88 -23.11 -37.19
N ASN A 368 -16.81 -22.45 -38.35
CA ASN A 368 -15.62 -22.49 -39.18
C ASN A 368 -14.62 -21.40 -38.75
N PRO A 369 -13.40 -21.76 -38.33
CA PRO A 369 -12.39 -20.79 -37.93
C PRO A 369 -11.72 -20.16 -39.17
N LYS A 370 -11.74 -18.82 -39.26
CA LYS A 370 -11.07 -18.03 -40.29
C LYS A 370 -10.06 -17.08 -39.67
N VAL A 371 -8.80 -17.17 -40.10
CA VAL A 371 -7.76 -16.18 -39.74
C VAL A 371 -8.03 -14.89 -40.53
N ILE A 372 -8.30 -13.80 -39.82
CA ILE A 372 -8.64 -12.50 -40.44
C ILE A 372 -7.52 -11.47 -40.33
N LYS A 373 -6.61 -11.63 -39.37
CA LYS A 373 -5.45 -10.75 -39.18
C LYS A 373 -4.33 -11.52 -38.50
N THR A 374 -3.09 -11.20 -38.83
CA THR A 374 -1.90 -11.70 -38.15
C THR A 374 -0.97 -10.56 -37.79
N HIS A 375 -0.15 -10.77 -36.77
CA HIS A 375 0.90 -9.83 -36.40
C HIS A 375 1.91 -9.67 -37.55
N ASP A 376 2.25 -8.42 -37.87
CA ASP A 376 3.11 -8.02 -39.01
C ASP A 376 2.70 -8.60 -40.38
N ASN A 377 1.43 -8.99 -40.55
CA ASN A 377 0.95 -9.70 -41.75
C ASN A 377 1.75 -10.98 -42.07
N LYS A 378 2.38 -11.59 -41.05
CA LYS A 378 3.10 -12.86 -41.19
C LYS A 378 2.12 -13.99 -41.50
N ASP A 379 2.54 -14.94 -42.32
CA ASP A 379 1.77 -16.16 -42.57
C ASP A 379 1.65 -16.96 -41.27
N TRP A 380 0.42 -17.20 -40.80
CA TRP A 380 0.18 -17.87 -39.52
C TRP A 380 0.72 -19.30 -39.49
N LYS A 381 0.88 -19.95 -40.66
CA LYS A 381 1.48 -21.28 -40.79
C LYS A 381 2.97 -21.32 -40.45
N LYS A 382 3.61 -20.14 -40.35
CA LYS A 382 5.03 -20.00 -40.00
C LYS A 382 5.26 -19.69 -38.53
N PHE A 383 4.23 -19.33 -37.77
CA PHE A 383 4.37 -19.13 -36.33
C PHE A 383 4.80 -20.41 -35.63
N LYS A 384 5.63 -20.25 -34.59
CA LYS A 384 6.18 -21.32 -33.73
C LYS A 384 6.02 -20.94 -32.27
N GLY A 385 6.11 -21.92 -31.37
CA GLY A 385 6.10 -21.67 -29.93
C GLY A 385 4.72 -21.25 -29.40
N GLU A 386 4.73 -20.38 -28.40
CA GLU A 386 3.54 -20.01 -27.63
C GLU A 386 2.84 -18.79 -28.20
N LEU A 387 1.62 -18.97 -28.68
CA LEU A 387 0.85 -17.94 -29.33
C LEU A 387 -0.20 -17.34 -28.39
N ARG A 388 -0.36 -16.04 -28.52
CA ARG A 388 -1.51 -15.26 -28.06
C ARG A 388 -2.47 -15.01 -29.21
N VAL A 389 -3.71 -15.48 -29.09
CA VAL A 389 -4.72 -15.45 -30.15
C VAL A 389 -5.94 -14.66 -29.68
N LYS A 390 -6.46 -13.78 -30.53
CA LYS A 390 -7.77 -13.14 -30.34
C LYS A 390 -8.82 -13.92 -31.12
N VAL A 391 -10.00 -14.08 -30.55
CA VAL A 391 -11.13 -14.78 -31.17
C VAL A 391 -12.36 -13.88 -31.09
N VAL A 392 -13.01 -13.67 -32.23
CA VAL A 392 -14.35 -13.10 -32.31
C VAL A 392 -15.26 -14.22 -32.76
N ALA A 393 -16.17 -14.66 -31.89
CA ALA A 393 -17.05 -15.79 -32.16
C ALA A 393 -18.52 -15.37 -32.09
N GLU A 394 -19.27 -15.64 -33.15
CA GLU A 394 -20.68 -15.26 -33.25
C GLU A 394 -21.61 -16.21 -32.49
N ASN A 395 -21.19 -17.45 -32.24
CA ASN A 395 -22.03 -18.45 -31.58
C ASN A 395 -21.24 -19.32 -30.60
N PHE A 396 -21.89 -19.67 -29.48
CA PHE A 396 -21.28 -20.44 -28.42
C PHE A 396 -21.08 -21.94 -28.74
N PRO A 397 -22.09 -22.71 -29.20
CA PRO A 397 -21.96 -24.18 -29.26
C PRO A 397 -20.85 -24.69 -30.18
N SER A 398 -20.48 -23.92 -31.22
CA SER A 398 -19.53 -24.34 -32.24
C SER A 398 -18.10 -23.81 -32.01
N ALA A 399 -17.94 -22.70 -31.27
CA ALA A 399 -16.62 -22.09 -31.03
C ALA A 399 -15.62 -22.98 -30.24
N PRO A 400 -16.02 -23.69 -29.17
CA PRO A 400 -15.17 -24.64 -28.45
C PRO A 400 -14.45 -25.66 -29.34
N ASP A 401 -15.20 -26.35 -30.19
CA ASP A 401 -14.66 -27.41 -31.05
C ASP A 401 -13.77 -26.84 -32.15
N ALA A 402 -14.19 -25.72 -32.77
CA ALA A 402 -13.39 -25.00 -33.76
C ALA A 402 -12.02 -24.59 -33.22
N LEU A 403 -11.97 -24.08 -31.97
CA LEU A 403 -10.71 -23.69 -31.32
C LEU A 403 -9.84 -24.91 -31.00
N LYS A 404 -10.45 -26.02 -30.60
CA LYS A 404 -9.74 -27.28 -30.34
C LYS A 404 -9.08 -27.82 -31.61
N ASP A 405 -9.80 -27.79 -32.72
CA ASP A 405 -9.29 -28.24 -34.02
C ASP A 405 -8.17 -27.31 -34.53
N PHE A 406 -8.35 -26.00 -34.37
CA PHE A 406 -7.31 -25.03 -34.72
C PHE A 406 -6.05 -25.19 -33.85
N GLN A 407 -6.21 -25.49 -32.55
CA GLN A 407 -5.11 -25.83 -31.65
C GLN A 407 -4.35 -27.07 -32.13
N ALA A 408 -5.07 -28.11 -32.56
CA ALA A 408 -4.46 -29.32 -33.11
C ALA A 408 -3.66 -29.03 -34.39
N GLN A 409 -4.19 -28.19 -35.28
CA GLN A 409 -3.47 -27.75 -36.49
C GLN A 409 -2.18 -27.02 -36.15
N LEU A 410 -2.22 -26.04 -35.24
CA LEU A 410 -1.03 -25.31 -34.80
C LEU A 410 0.04 -26.24 -34.18
N LYS A 411 -0.38 -27.25 -33.42
CA LYS A 411 0.54 -28.23 -32.83
C LYS A 411 1.34 -29.00 -33.90
N THR A 412 0.73 -29.32 -35.05
CA THR A 412 1.44 -30.03 -36.15
C THR A 412 2.62 -29.24 -36.72
N GLN A 413 2.57 -27.91 -36.63
CA GLN A 413 3.65 -27.01 -37.06
C GLN A 413 4.50 -26.50 -35.89
N GLY A 414 4.41 -27.07 -34.68
CA GLY A 414 5.23 -26.68 -33.54
C GLY A 414 4.83 -25.34 -32.89
N ALA A 415 3.57 -24.92 -33.05
CA ALA A 415 2.97 -23.80 -32.34
C ALA A 415 1.86 -24.28 -31.40
N LYS A 416 1.48 -23.46 -30.42
CA LYS A 416 0.30 -23.71 -29.58
C LYS A 416 -0.31 -22.39 -29.13
N MET A 417 -1.64 -22.30 -29.14
CA MET A 417 -2.34 -21.22 -28.44
C MET A 417 -2.12 -21.42 -26.95
N SER A 418 -1.40 -20.49 -26.33
CA SER A 418 -1.14 -20.50 -24.88
C SER A 418 -2.01 -19.47 -24.16
N GLN A 419 -2.42 -18.41 -24.85
CA GLN A 419 -3.43 -17.45 -24.40
C GLN A 419 -4.46 -17.22 -25.51
N ILE A 420 -5.75 -17.31 -25.18
CA ILE A 420 -6.87 -17.04 -26.08
C ILE A 420 -7.74 -15.95 -25.45
N ASP A 421 -7.87 -14.83 -26.15
CA ASP A 421 -8.72 -13.71 -25.76
C ASP A 421 -9.99 -13.76 -26.63
N ILE A 422 -11.14 -14.07 -26.04
CA ILE A 422 -12.41 -14.31 -26.73
C ILE A 422 -13.36 -13.14 -26.48
N GLU A 423 -13.95 -12.60 -27.55
CA GLU A 423 -15.04 -11.63 -27.53
C GLU A 423 -16.32 -12.31 -28.03
N THR A 424 -17.44 -12.16 -27.30
CA THR A 424 -18.71 -12.87 -27.60
C THR A 424 -19.48 -12.28 -28.80
N GLY A 425 -18.90 -11.30 -29.51
CA GLY A 425 -19.43 -10.81 -30.79
C GLY A 425 -20.79 -10.13 -30.67
N GLY A 426 -21.12 -9.55 -29.51
CA GLY A 426 -22.38 -8.83 -29.29
C GLY A 426 -23.63 -9.70 -29.10
N LYS A 427 -23.52 -11.04 -29.17
CA LYS A 427 -24.64 -11.97 -28.88
C LYS A 427 -24.51 -12.57 -27.47
N ASP A 428 -25.64 -12.67 -26.77
CA ASP A 428 -25.72 -13.35 -25.48
C ASP A 428 -25.74 -14.86 -25.72
N TRP A 429 -24.57 -15.48 -25.52
CA TRP A 429 -24.29 -16.90 -25.73
C TRP A 429 -25.25 -17.86 -25.01
N PHE A 430 -25.85 -17.44 -23.89
CA PHE A 430 -26.76 -18.28 -23.10
C PHE A 430 -28.20 -17.75 -23.08
N LYS A 431 -28.53 -16.79 -23.96
CA LYS A 431 -29.89 -16.23 -24.06
C LYS A 431 -30.95 -17.34 -24.18
N GLY A 432 -31.99 -17.25 -23.34
CA GLY A 432 -33.11 -18.21 -23.34
C GLY A 432 -32.80 -19.58 -22.70
N ARG A 433 -31.58 -19.80 -22.18
CA ARG A 433 -31.28 -21.00 -21.40
C ARG A 433 -31.60 -20.77 -19.91
N PRO A 434 -32.09 -21.79 -19.18
CA PRO A 434 -32.48 -21.67 -17.77
C PRO A 434 -31.30 -21.24 -16.87
N ASN A 435 -30.06 -21.58 -17.24
CA ASN A 435 -28.85 -21.28 -16.46
C ASN A 435 -28.02 -20.14 -17.07
N ASN A 436 -28.62 -19.08 -17.60
CA ASN A 436 -27.87 -17.89 -18.05
C ASN A 436 -27.36 -17.09 -16.84
N THR A 437 -26.29 -17.61 -16.22
CA THR A 437 -25.66 -17.05 -15.01
C THR A 437 -24.18 -16.79 -15.24
N LEU A 438 -23.59 -15.91 -14.44
CA LEU A 438 -22.15 -15.65 -14.49
C LEU A 438 -21.33 -16.92 -14.23
N ARG A 439 -21.81 -17.78 -13.33
CA ARG A 439 -21.24 -19.11 -13.08
C ARG A 439 -21.20 -19.98 -14.33
N THR A 440 -22.22 -19.94 -15.19
CA THR A 440 -22.22 -20.70 -16.46
C THR A 440 -21.13 -20.21 -17.40
N TYR A 441 -20.95 -18.89 -17.52
CA TYR A 441 -19.83 -18.30 -18.25
C TYR A 441 -18.46 -18.66 -17.62
N GLY A 442 -18.37 -18.74 -16.29
CA GLY A 442 -17.18 -19.21 -15.59
C GLY A 442 -16.86 -20.68 -15.88
N ASN A 443 -17.87 -21.54 -15.79
CA ASN A 443 -17.78 -22.98 -16.07
C ASN A 443 -17.30 -23.25 -17.49
N ILE A 444 -17.85 -22.54 -18.47
CA ILE A 444 -17.44 -22.73 -19.86
C ILE A 444 -15.99 -22.28 -20.10
N THR A 445 -15.61 -21.14 -19.52
CA THR A 445 -14.23 -20.63 -19.58
C THR A 445 -13.26 -21.67 -19.01
N ARG A 446 -13.63 -22.29 -17.89
CA ARG A 446 -12.85 -23.36 -17.27
C ARG A 446 -12.73 -24.60 -18.15
N LEU A 447 -13.84 -25.06 -18.73
CA LEU A 447 -13.83 -26.21 -19.63
C LEU A 447 -12.93 -25.94 -20.84
N MET A 448 -13.11 -24.79 -21.51
CA MET A 448 -12.28 -24.33 -22.63
C MET A 448 -10.80 -24.32 -22.27
N SER A 449 -10.46 -23.74 -21.11
CA SER A 449 -9.06 -23.69 -20.65
C SER A 449 -8.45 -25.10 -20.51
N GLY A 450 -9.23 -26.06 -20.01
CA GLY A 450 -8.82 -27.45 -19.86
C GLY A 450 -8.63 -28.21 -21.17
N PHE A 451 -9.64 -28.27 -22.03
CA PHE A 451 -9.58 -29.14 -23.22
C PHE A 451 -8.79 -28.53 -24.40
N ILE A 452 -8.64 -27.20 -24.47
CA ILE A 452 -7.78 -26.53 -25.46
C ILE A 452 -6.33 -26.47 -24.94
N GLU A 453 -6.14 -26.65 -23.63
CA GLU A 453 -4.87 -26.51 -22.93
C GLU A 453 -4.30 -25.08 -23.08
N SER A 454 -5.15 -24.08 -22.85
CA SER A 454 -4.83 -22.66 -23.02
C SER A 454 -5.34 -21.83 -21.85
N ASN A 455 -4.69 -20.70 -21.58
CA ASN A 455 -5.28 -19.65 -20.75
C ASN A 455 -6.36 -18.93 -21.56
N ILE A 456 -7.49 -18.63 -20.93
CA ILE A 456 -8.65 -18.01 -21.57
C ILE A 456 -8.94 -16.67 -20.89
N THR A 457 -9.17 -15.65 -21.69
CA THR A 457 -9.80 -14.39 -21.26
C THR A 457 -11.06 -14.20 -22.08
N LEU A 458 -12.22 -14.37 -21.47
CA LEU A 458 -13.52 -14.24 -22.11
C LEU A 458 -14.13 -12.88 -21.76
N ARG A 459 -14.43 -12.07 -22.77
CA ARG A 459 -15.12 -10.79 -22.63
C ARG A 459 -16.58 -10.96 -23.04
N VAL A 460 -17.48 -10.71 -22.10
CA VAL A 460 -18.92 -10.81 -22.31
C VAL A 460 -19.43 -9.46 -22.78
N ASP A 461 -19.80 -9.37 -24.06
CA ASP A 461 -20.12 -8.09 -24.70
C ASP A 461 -21.62 -7.75 -24.66
N SER A 462 -22.50 -8.72 -24.39
CA SER A 462 -23.95 -8.49 -24.31
C SER A 462 -24.66 -9.40 -23.31
N GLY A 463 -25.96 -9.15 -23.11
CA GLY A 463 -26.77 -9.84 -22.11
C GLY A 463 -26.64 -9.25 -20.70
N PRO A 464 -27.17 -9.93 -19.67
CA PRO A 464 -27.24 -9.41 -18.30
C PRO A 464 -25.88 -9.22 -17.63
N TYR A 465 -24.81 -9.80 -18.17
CA TYR A 465 -23.44 -9.71 -17.65
C TYR A 465 -22.49 -8.97 -18.61
N SER A 466 -23.04 -8.16 -19.53
CA SER A 466 -22.25 -7.31 -20.43
C SER A 466 -21.24 -6.45 -19.66
N GLY A 467 -20.02 -6.33 -20.20
CA GLY A 467 -18.89 -5.64 -19.58
C GLY A 467 -18.07 -6.53 -18.63
N THR A 468 -18.48 -7.79 -18.41
CA THR A 468 -17.72 -8.72 -17.58
C THR A 468 -16.54 -9.33 -18.34
N THR A 469 -15.38 -9.43 -17.68
CA THR A 469 -14.22 -10.17 -18.20
C THR A 469 -13.92 -11.35 -17.29
N ILE A 470 -13.78 -12.54 -17.86
CA ILE A 470 -13.57 -13.79 -17.13
C ILE A 470 -12.21 -14.35 -17.49
N PHE A 471 -11.42 -14.68 -16.48
CA PHE A 471 -10.08 -15.24 -16.63
C PHE A 471 -10.08 -16.70 -16.17
N GLY A 472 -9.62 -17.59 -17.04
CA GLY A 472 -9.33 -18.98 -16.69
C GLY A 472 -7.91 -19.34 -17.07
N TYR A 473 -7.22 -20.02 -16.17
CA TYR A 473 -5.82 -20.42 -16.37
C TYR A 473 -5.71 -21.93 -16.29
N LYS A 474 -5.00 -22.53 -17.24
CA LYS A 474 -4.93 -23.99 -17.37
C LYS A 474 -4.10 -24.64 -16.26
N ASP A 475 -3.07 -23.92 -15.80
CA ASP A 475 -2.09 -24.38 -14.80
C ASP A 475 -2.39 -23.85 -13.40
N ALA A 476 -3.52 -23.15 -13.22
CA ALA A 476 -3.99 -22.69 -11.92
C ALA A 476 -4.14 -23.87 -10.94
N PRO A 477 -3.52 -23.82 -9.75
CA PRO A 477 -3.45 -24.96 -8.82
C PRO A 477 -4.83 -25.42 -8.32
N HIS A 478 -5.77 -24.48 -8.18
CA HIS A 478 -7.15 -24.77 -7.76
C HIS A 478 -8.15 -24.59 -8.91
N ARG A 479 -7.63 -24.53 -10.15
CA ARG A 479 -8.38 -24.28 -11.39
C ARG A 479 -9.33 -23.08 -11.23
N GLU A 480 -8.84 -22.05 -10.55
CA GLU A 480 -9.62 -20.87 -10.23
C GLU A 480 -10.01 -20.08 -11.48
N ILE A 481 -11.22 -19.55 -11.44
CA ILE A 481 -11.81 -18.68 -12.46
C ILE A 481 -12.19 -17.37 -11.80
N VAL A 482 -11.72 -16.26 -12.36
CA VAL A 482 -12.03 -14.93 -11.85
C VAL A 482 -12.90 -14.21 -12.87
N ALA A 483 -14.15 -13.97 -12.51
CA ALA A 483 -15.11 -13.20 -13.28
C ALA A 483 -15.18 -11.77 -12.72
N HIS A 484 -14.72 -10.82 -13.50
CA HIS A 484 -14.69 -9.41 -13.13
C HIS A 484 -15.84 -8.66 -13.81
N GLY A 485 -16.96 -8.52 -13.10
CA GLY A 485 -18.14 -7.79 -13.56
C GLY A 485 -18.15 -6.32 -13.09
N PRO A 486 -19.07 -5.50 -13.63
CA PRO A 486 -19.22 -4.10 -13.23
C PRO A 486 -19.84 -3.93 -11.84
N GLU A 487 -20.70 -4.86 -11.39
CA GLU A 487 -21.39 -4.77 -10.09
C GLU A 487 -20.64 -5.44 -8.93
N TYR A 488 -19.90 -6.51 -9.23
CA TYR A 488 -19.16 -7.35 -8.29
C TYR A 488 -18.16 -8.23 -9.05
N VAL A 489 -17.21 -8.81 -8.31
CA VAL A 489 -16.22 -9.77 -8.81
C VAL A 489 -16.53 -11.12 -8.19
N VAL A 490 -16.31 -12.21 -8.92
CA VAL A 490 -16.46 -13.58 -8.40
C VAL A 490 -15.21 -14.38 -8.69
N SER A 491 -14.69 -15.07 -7.67
CA SER A 491 -13.62 -16.04 -7.78
C SER A 491 -14.19 -17.43 -7.48
N TYR A 492 -14.36 -18.24 -8.52
CA TYR A 492 -14.73 -19.63 -8.41
C TYR A 492 -13.47 -20.49 -8.29
N SER A 493 -13.41 -21.41 -7.32
CA SER A 493 -12.24 -22.28 -7.14
C SER A 493 -12.63 -23.64 -6.55
N ASP A 494 -11.83 -24.67 -6.82
CA ASP A 494 -11.97 -25.99 -6.19
C ASP A 494 -11.50 -26.00 -4.72
N GLU A 495 -10.77 -24.96 -4.32
CA GLU A 495 -10.35 -24.75 -2.93
C GLU A 495 -11.55 -24.54 -2.01
N TRP A 496 -12.60 -23.89 -2.52
CA TRP A 496 -13.85 -23.68 -1.80
C TRP A 496 -14.70 -24.95 -1.84
N LYS A 497 -14.74 -25.70 -0.73
CA LYS A 497 -15.44 -27.00 -0.62
C LYS A 497 -16.84 -26.92 0.01
N ASN A 498 -17.24 -25.75 0.49
CA ASN A 498 -18.47 -25.53 1.23
C ASN A 498 -19.47 -24.73 0.41
N ASN A 499 -20.74 -24.76 0.81
CA ASN A 499 -21.83 -24.01 0.18
C ASN A 499 -21.84 -22.51 0.54
N TYR A 500 -20.67 -21.91 0.75
CA TYR A 500 -20.54 -20.55 1.24
C TYR A 500 -20.28 -19.57 0.10
N ILE A 501 -20.79 -18.35 0.27
CA ILE A 501 -20.39 -17.18 -0.51
C ILE A 501 -19.62 -16.28 0.44
N ALA A 502 -18.29 -16.36 0.45
CA ALA A 502 -17.46 -15.59 1.36
C ALA A 502 -17.00 -14.29 0.69
N PHE A 503 -17.08 -13.17 1.39
CA PHE A 503 -16.58 -11.88 0.89
C PHE A 503 -16.32 -10.89 2.02
N ASP A 504 -15.39 -9.99 1.78
CA ASP A 504 -15.16 -8.84 2.65
C ASP A 504 -16.11 -7.70 2.26
N TYR A 505 -16.60 -6.98 3.28
CA TYR A 505 -17.30 -5.73 3.09
C TYR A 505 -16.42 -4.78 2.28
N ASN A 506 -17.03 -4.22 1.23
CA ASN A 506 -16.33 -3.33 0.34
C ASN A 506 -16.96 -1.93 0.33
N ARG A 507 -16.23 -0.91 0.81
CA ARG A 507 -16.73 0.48 0.82
C ARG A 507 -17.05 1.07 -0.55
N TYR A 508 -16.50 0.52 -1.64
CA TYR A 508 -16.83 0.92 -3.01
C TYR A 508 -18.05 0.20 -3.57
N ASN A 509 -18.65 -0.69 -2.77
CA ASN A 509 -19.79 -1.50 -3.13
C ASN A 509 -19.53 -2.35 -4.40
N ILE A 510 -18.33 -2.89 -4.57
CA ILE A 510 -18.01 -3.87 -5.63
C ILE A 510 -17.36 -5.08 -4.94
N PRO A 511 -18.13 -5.93 -4.24
CA PRO A 511 -17.58 -7.03 -3.45
C PRO A 511 -16.90 -8.08 -4.34
N LEU A 512 -15.88 -8.75 -3.78
CA LEU A 512 -15.29 -9.96 -4.35
C LEU A 512 -15.88 -11.18 -3.65
N PHE A 513 -16.69 -11.94 -4.37
CA PHE A 513 -17.26 -13.19 -3.88
C PHE A 513 -16.32 -14.37 -4.13
N CYS A 514 -16.00 -15.11 -3.08
CA CYS A 514 -15.24 -16.35 -3.12
C CYS A 514 -16.20 -17.52 -2.90
N MET A 515 -16.26 -18.44 -3.85
CA MET A 515 -17.22 -19.55 -3.80
C MET A 515 -16.77 -20.79 -4.59
N PRO A 516 -17.32 -21.98 -4.30
CA PRO A 516 -17.10 -23.17 -5.11
C PRO A 516 -17.52 -22.95 -6.57
N ILE A 517 -16.82 -23.61 -7.50
CA ILE A 517 -17.29 -23.70 -8.90
C ILE A 517 -18.59 -24.51 -9.01
N LYS A 518 -18.74 -25.54 -8.16
CA LYS A 518 -19.95 -26.37 -8.06
C LYS A 518 -21.12 -25.56 -7.53
N SER A 519 -22.31 -25.85 -8.05
CA SER A 519 -23.56 -25.30 -7.52
C SER A 519 -24.04 -26.12 -6.33
N TYR A 520 -24.69 -25.44 -5.38
CA TYR A 520 -25.33 -26.05 -4.21
C TYR A 520 -26.78 -25.57 -4.18
N ALA A 521 -27.71 -26.45 -3.82
CA ALA A 521 -29.13 -26.10 -3.70
C ALA A 521 -29.35 -24.99 -2.65
N ASP A 522 -28.55 -25.05 -1.58
CA ASP A 522 -28.61 -24.17 -0.43
C ASP A 522 -27.26 -23.50 -0.22
N VAL A 523 -27.22 -22.18 -0.04
CA VAL A 523 -25.99 -21.43 0.20
C VAL A 523 -26.09 -20.51 1.42
N VAL A 524 -24.93 -20.16 1.97
CA VAL A 524 -24.80 -19.26 3.12
C VAL A 524 -23.83 -18.13 2.77
N PRO A 525 -24.30 -16.88 2.64
CA PRO A 525 -23.41 -15.72 2.52
C PRO A 525 -22.68 -15.43 3.83
N TYR A 526 -21.36 -15.25 3.74
CA TYR A 526 -20.46 -14.84 4.82
C TYR A 526 -19.86 -13.49 4.45
N ILE A 527 -20.25 -12.44 5.16
CA ILE A 527 -19.66 -11.11 5.02
C ILE A 527 -18.72 -10.80 6.18
N TYR A 528 -17.48 -10.42 5.88
CA TYR A 528 -16.49 -9.98 6.86
C TYR A 528 -16.41 -8.45 6.88
N ILE A 529 -16.63 -7.83 8.04
CA ILE A 529 -16.63 -6.37 8.24
C ILE A 529 -15.41 -6.00 9.10
N ALA A 530 -14.46 -5.27 8.51
CA ALA A 530 -13.22 -4.85 9.15
C ALA A 530 -13.06 -3.32 9.25
N GLU A 531 -14.02 -2.57 8.74
CA GLU A 531 -14.03 -1.10 8.72
C GLU A 531 -15.45 -0.57 8.94
N SER A 532 -15.58 0.75 9.10
CA SER A 532 -16.87 1.42 9.23
C SER A 532 -17.78 1.06 8.06
N HIS A 533 -19.05 0.80 8.36
CA HIS A 533 -20.04 0.34 7.40
C HIS A 533 -21.37 1.06 7.60
N THR A 534 -22.24 0.97 6.59
CA THR A 534 -23.65 1.29 6.73
C THR A 534 -24.47 0.03 6.49
N LYS A 535 -25.58 -0.12 7.21
CA LYS A 535 -26.48 -1.27 7.07
C LYS A 535 -27.04 -1.37 5.64
N GLU A 536 -27.27 -0.25 4.96
CA GLU A 536 -27.71 -0.18 3.56
C GLU A 536 -26.64 -0.73 2.60
N MET A 537 -25.36 -0.41 2.83
CA MET A 537 -24.26 -0.94 2.00
C MET A 537 -24.04 -2.44 2.24
N VAL A 538 -24.15 -2.90 3.49
CA VAL A 538 -24.09 -4.34 3.82
C VAL A 538 -25.23 -5.08 3.11
N LEU A 539 -26.46 -4.56 3.19
CA LEU A 539 -27.61 -5.12 2.48
C LEU A 539 -27.39 -5.15 0.96
N SER A 540 -26.88 -4.06 0.36
CA SER A 540 -26.62 -3.98 -1.07
C SER A 540 -25.64 -5.07 -1.54
N GLN A 541 -24.57 -5.32 -0.78
CA GLN A 541 -23.60 -6.37 -1.11
C GLN A 541 -24.15 -7.78 -0.91
N LEU A 542 -24.96 -8.01 0.14
CA LEU A 542 -25.67 -9.27 0.35
C LEU A 542 -26.70 -9.55 -0.75
N GLN A 543 -27.39 -8.53 -1.27
CA GLN A 543 -28.28 -8.64 -2.41
C GLN A 543 -27.53 -9.02 -3.70
N LYS A 544 -26.32 -8.50 -3.90
CA LYS A 544 -25.43 -8.93 -5.00
C LYS A 544 -24.98 -10.38 -4.84
N ALA A 545 -24.66 -10.81 -3.62
CA ALA A 545 -24.35 -12.23 -3.34
C ALA A 545 -25.57 -13.13 -3.63
N LYS A 546 -26.78 -12.68 -3.28
CA LYS A 546 -28.03 -13.38 -3.62
C LYS A 546 -28.27 -13.43 -5.13
N LYS A 547 -27.98 -12.36 -5.86
CA LYS A 547 -28.05 -12.34 -7.34
C LYS A 547 -27.09 -13.38 -7.95
N GLU A 548 -25.87 -13.48 -7.43
CA GLU A 548 -24.89 -14.48 -7.87
C GLU A 548 -25.28 -15.91 -7.48
N ALA A 549 -25.93 -16.11 -6.33
CA ALA A 549 -26.47 -17.41 -5.93
C ALA A 549 -27.51 -17.97 -6.93
N GLY A 550 -28.17 -17.09 -7.70
CA GLY A 550 -29.15 -17.50 -8.71
C GLY A 550 -30.35 -18.21 -8.10
N GLU A 551 -30.60 -19.45 -8.54
CA GLU A 551 -31.72 -20.29 -8.07
C GLU A 551 -31.45 -20.97 -6.71
N SER A 552 -30.23 -20.86 -6.17
CA SER A 552 -29.90 -21.42 -4.86
C SER A 552 -30.68 -20.72 -3.74
N SER A 553 -31.20 -21.49 -2.79
CA SER A 553 -31.86 -20.97 -1.59
C SER A 553 -30.83 -20.41 -0.60
N ILE A 554 -31.15 -19.28 0.04
CA ILE A 554 -30.32 -18.70 1.10
C ILE A 554 -30.79 -19.24 2.45
N LEU A 555 -30.01 -20.10 3.10
CA LEU A 555 -30.39 -20.70 4.39
C LEU A 555 -30.34 -19.67 5.53
N LYS A 556 -29.25 -18.91 5.57
CA LYS A 556 -28.97 -17.87 6.55
C LYS A 556 -27.85 -16.97 6.04
N VAL A 557 -27.64 -15.84 6.69
CA VAL A 557 -26.49 -14.96 6.46
C VAL A 557 -25.64 -14.89 7.72
N VAL A 558 -24.32 -14.93 7.52
CA VAL A 558 -23.33 -14.81 8.59
C VAL A 558 -22.57 -13.50 8.42
N VAL A 559 -22.59 -12.67 9.46
CA VAL A 559 -21.82 -11.43 9.55
C VAL A 559 -20.67 -11.65 10.53
N ILE A 560 -19.44 -11.46 10.09
CA ILE A 560 -18.23 -11.62 10.92
C ILE A 560 -17.55 -10.26 11.05
N THR A 561 -17.03 -9.95 12.23
CA THR A 561 -16.25 -8.73 12.49
C THR A 561 -14.78 -9.05 12.72
N ASP A 562 -13.88 -8.19 12.21
CA ASP A 562 -12.44 -8.27 12.45
C ASP A 562 -12.14 -8.15 13.96
N PRO A 563 -11.11 -8.84 14.48
CA PRO A 563 -10.72 -8.73 15.89
C PRO A 563 -10.50 -7.30 16.38
N ARG A 564 -10.04 -6.41 15.49
CA ARG A 564 -9.74 -5.01 15.84
C ARG A 564 -10.93 -4.07 15.56
N TYR A 565 -12.01 -4.58 14.98
CA TYR A 565 -13.20 -3.80 14.65
C TYR A 565 -14.37 -4.20 15.55
N LEU A 566 -14.50 -3.48 16.68
CA LEU A 566 -15.59 -3.65 17.63
C LEU A 566 -16.79 -2.81 17.19
N ILE A 567 -17.89 -3.47 16.84
CA ILE A 567 -19.18 -2.82 16.58
C ILE A 567 -19.92 -2.64 17.92
N PRO A 568 -20.38 -1.44 18.28
CA PRO A 568 -21.22 -1.22 19.45
C PRO A 568 -22.43 -2.16 19.48
N GLU A 569 -22.86 -2.59 20.67
CA GLU A 569 -23.95 -3.56 20.81
C GLU A 569 -25.23 -3.13 20.10
N GLN A 570 -25.66 -1.89 20.31
CA GLN A 570 -26.89 -1.38 19.69
C GLN A 570 -26.77 -1.34 18.17
N GLU A 571 -25.63 -0.90 17.63
CA GLU A 571 -25.39 -0.89 16.19
C GLU A 571 -25.40 -2.32 15.62
N SER A 572 -24.87 -3.30 16.37
CA SER A 572 -24.89 -4.70 15.97
C SER A 572 -26.31 -5.29 16.01
N LYS A 573 -27.14 -4.93 16.99
CA LYS A 573 -28.56 -5.31 17.04
C LYS A 573 -29.34 -4.69 15.89
N ASP A 574 -29.18 -3.39 15.68
CA ASP A 574 -29.82 -2.64 14.59
C ASP A 574 -29.46 -3.22 13.21
N LEU A 575 -28.20 -3.62 13.01
CA LEU A 575 -27.76 -4.26 11.77
C LEU A 575 -28.44 -5.62 11.58
N VAL A 576 -28.43 -6.49 12.59
CA VAL A 576 -29.03 -7.83 12.53
C VAL A 576 -30.54 -7.74 12.31
N ASP A 577 -31.21 -6.83 13.01
CA ASP A 577 -32.64 -6.55 12.87
C ASP A 577 -32.97 -6.09 11.45
N TYR A 578 -32.23 -5.08 10.96
CA TYR A 578 -32.42 -4.52 9.63
C TYR A 578 -32.22 -5.58 8.54
N LEU A 579 -31.15 -6.37 8.62
CA LEU A 579 -30.85 -7.41 7.63
C LEU A 579 -31.87 -8.55 7.66
N SER A 580 -32.28 -9.01 8.85
CA SER A 580 -33.30 -10.06 9.00
C SER A 580 -34.62 -9.62 8.35
N GLN A 581 -35.05 -8.39 8.63
CA GLN A 581 -36.27 -7.83 8.07
C GLN A 581 -36.20 -7.67 6.54
N LYS A 582 -35.05 -7.21 6.00
CA LYS A 582 -34.91 -6.91 4.57
C LYS A 582 -34.64 -8.15 3.72
N LEU A 583 -33.95 -9.14 4.26
CA LEU A 583 -33.61 -10.37 3.52
C LEU A 583 -34.62 -11.50 3.76
N GLY A 584 -35.37 -11.46 4.85
CA GLY A 584 -36.34 -12.49 5.21
C GLY A 584 -35.69 -13.84 5.53
N VAL A 585 -34.43 -13.84 6.00
CA VAL A 585 -33.67 -15.04 6.38
C VAL A 585 -33.02 -14.85 7.75
N ARG A 586 -32.63 -15.94 8.39
CA ARG A 586 -31.91 -15.89 9.66
C ARG A 586 -30.57 -15.16 9.47
N ILE A 587 -30.26 -14.23 10.37
CA ILE A 587 -28.98 -13.55 10.43
C ILE A 587 -28.24 -14.01 11.68
N GLU A 588 -26.95 -14.32 11.55
CA GLU A 588 -26.05 -14.65 12.65
C GLU A 588 -24.85 -13.73 12.62
N ARG A 589 -24.51 -13.13 13.76
CA ARG A 589 -23.36 -12.23 13.91
C ARG A 589 -22.33 -12.88 14.80
N PHE A 590 -21.12 -13.02 14.27
CA PHE A 590 -19.97 -13.57 14.95
C PHE A 590 -18.88 -12.53 15.18
N HIS A 591 -18.07 -12.74 16.22
CA HIS A 591 -16.80 -12.06 16.43
C HIS A 591 -15.65 -13.05 16.28
N LYS A 592 -14.52 -12.59 15.74
CA LYS A 592 -13.29 -13.37 15.73
C LYS A 592 -12.30 -12.67 16.65
N ASP A 593 -11.94 -13.29 17.77
CA ASP A 593 -10.94 -12.73 18.69
C ASP A 593 -9.53 -12.83 18.11
N THR A 594 -8.60 -11.99 18.59
CA THR A 594 -7.19 -11.99 18.16
C THR A 594 -6.48 -13.31 18.44
N ASP A 595 -6.82 -13.97 19.55
CA ASP A 595 -6.14 -15.19 20.01
C ASP A 595 -6.93 -16.48 19.73
N SER A 596 -8.15 -16.37 19.20
CA SER A 596 -9.01 -17.52 18.90
C SER A 596 -9.01 -17.86 17.41
N SER A 597 -8.81 -19.14 17.11
CA SER A 597 -8.97 -19.67 15.76
C SER A 597 -10.45 -19.79 15.34
N LYS A 598 -11.41 -19.75 16.29
CA LYS A 598 -12.83 -19.97 16.03
C LYS A 598 -13.66 -18.72 16.31
N PRO A 599 -14.50 -18.27 15.36
CA PRO A 599 -15.40 -17.16 15.59
C PRO A 599 -16.51 -17.56 16.59
N ARG A 600 -16.84 -16.65 17.51
CA ARG A 600 -17.89 -16.80 18.53
C ARG A 600 -19.19 -16.17 18.05
N LEU A 601 -20.30 -16.90 18.13
CA LEU A 601 -21.64 -16.38 17.84
C LEU A 601 -22.07 -15.43 18.96
N LEU A 602 -22.42 -14.18 18.62
CA LEU A 602 -22.83 -13.18 19.60
C LEU A 602 -24.32 -12.84 19.50
N LEU A 603 -24.82 -12.64 18.27
CA LEU A 603 -26.24 -12.34 18.03
C LEU A 603 -26.81 -13.26 16.96
N SER A 604 -28.08 -13.61 17.08
CA SER A 604 -28.82 -14.17 15.95
C SER A 604 -30.26 -13.72 15.95
N LYS A 605 -30.88 -13.63 14.77
CA LYS A 605 -32.31 -13.33 14.64
C LYS A 605 -32.93 -14.10 13.49
N ASN A 606 -34.05 -14.78 13.74
CA ASN A 606 -34.86 -15.38 12.69
C ASN A 606 -35.87 -14.36 12.14
N PRO A 607 -36.39 -14.58 10.92
CA PRO A 607 -37.50 -13.79 10.40
C PRO A 607 -38.73 -13.96 11.30
N GLY A 608 -39.28 -12.85 11.79
CA GLY A 608 -40.47 -12.85 12.65
C GLY A 608 -40.19 -12.81 14.16
N ASP A 609 -38.93 -12.98 14.59
CA ASP A 609 -38.56 -12.77 15.99
C ASP A 609 -38.72 -11.28 16.37
N SER A 610 -39.32 -11.00 17.53
CA SER A 610 -39.50 -9.62 18.03
C SER A 610 -38.15 -8.94 18.30
N GLU A 611 -37.22 -9.65 18.92
CA GLU A 611 -35.89 -9.16 19.31
C GLU A 611 -34.79 -10.13 18.87
N ALA A 612 -33.55 -9.66 18.76
CA ALA A 612 -32.41 -10.52 18.46
C ALA A 612 -31.99 -11.34 19.70
N GLN A 613 -31.69 -12.62 19.51
CA GLN A 613 -31.17 -13.48 20.55
C GLN A 613 -29.67 -13.21 20.78
N VAL A 614 -29.29 -12.99 22.03
CA VAL A 614 -27.89 -12.82 22.47
C VAL A 614 -27.34 -14.18 22.95
N HIS A 615 -26.22 -14.64 22.38
CA HIS A 615 -25.63 -15.96 22.64
C HIS A 615 -24.36 -15.92 23.50
N GLY A 616 -23.83 -14.73 23.76
CA GLY A 616 -22.67 -14.49 24.60
C GLY A 616 -22.48 -13.00 24.83
N HIS A 617 -21.72 -12.64 25.86
CA HIS A 617 -21.38 -11.25 26.12
C HIS A 617 -20.47 -10.69 25.02
N LEU A 618 -20.69 -9.42 24.64
CA LEU A 618 -19.88 -8.70 23.66
C LEU A 618 -18.49 -8.29 24.18
N ALA A 619 -18.24 -8.51 25.47
CA ALA A 619 -16.95 -8.55 26.15
C ALA A 619 -16.99 -9.70 27.18
N GLU A 620 -15.92 -10.47 27.36
CA GLU A 620 -15.87 -11.46 28.46
C GLU A 620 -15.79 -10.74 29.81
N THR A 621 -16.88 -10.78 30.58
CA THR A 621 -16.87 -10.38 31.99
C THR A 621 -17.18 -11.60 32.86
N THR A 622 -16.37 -11.81 33.90
CA THR A 622 -16.65 -12.84 34.92
C THR A 622 -17.29 -12.14 36.10
N LEU A 623 -18.59 -12.36 36.32
CA LEU A 623 -19.29 -11.85 37.49
C LEU A 623 -18.70 -12.46 38.76
N HIS A 624 -18.19 -11.61 39.65
CA HIS A 624 -17.73 -12.01 40.97
C HIS A 624 -18.67 -11.43 42.03
N GLN A 625 -19.43 -12.31 42.70
CA GLN A 625 -20.40 -11.99 43.76
C GLN A 625 -21.63 -11.18 43.33
N ASP A 626 -22.64 -11.88 42.84
CA ASP A 626 -23.96 -11.36 42.40
C ASP A 626 -24.93 -11.06 43.58
N THR A 627 -24.39 -10.65 44.73
CA THR A 627 -25.17 -10.25 45.92
C THR A 627 -25.01 -8.75 46.15
N PRO A 628 -25.99 -8.06 46.78
CA PRO A 628 -25.84 -6.66 47.14
C PRO A 628 -24.55 -6.41 47.93
N LEU A 629 -23.86 -5.29 47.71
CA LEU A 629 -22.55 -4.96 48.33
C LEU A 629 -22.54 -5.13 49.86
N HIS A 630 -23.67 -4.91 50.53
CA HIS A 630 -23.81 -5.06 51.98
C HIS A 630 -23.84 -6.53 52.47
N ASN A 631 -23.96 -7.48 51.54
CA ASN A 631 -23.90 -8.93 51.76
C ASN A 631 -22.60 -9.54 51.21
N TRP A 632 -21.64 -8.71 50.78
CA TRP A 632 -20.33 -9.21 50.41
C TRP A 632 -19.57 -9.55 51.70
N ASP A 633 -19.05 -10.77 51.75
CA ASP A 633 -18.01 -11.09 52.73
C ASP A 633 -16.83 -10.13 52.55
N THR A 634 -16.09 -9.90 53.62
CA THR A 634 -14.87 -9.08 53.54
C THR A 634 -13.96 -9.66 52.46
N LEU A 635 -13.42 -8.78 51.60
CA LEU A 635 -12.48 -9.19 50.56
C LEU A 635 -11.39 -10.06 51.18
N SER A 636 -11.12 -11.22 50.57
CA SER A 636 -10.07 -12.10 51.06
C SER A 636 -8.72 -11.40 50.95
N GLN A 637 -7.77 -11.80 51.79
CA GLN A 637 -6.44 -11.21 51.79
C GLN A 637 -5.77 -11.33 50.41
N ASP A 638 -6.03 -12.42 49.67
CA ASP A 638 -5.53 -12.60 48.31
C ASP A 638 -6.13 -11.58 47.33
N GLN A 639 -7.40 -11.22 47.48
CA GLN A 639 -8.05 -10.21 46.66
C GLN A 639 -7.51 -8.81 46.97
N ILE A 640 -7.30 -8.50 48.25
CA ILE A 640 -6.68 -7.25 48.69
C ILE A 640 -5.26 -7.14 48.13
N ASN A 641 -4.46 -8.20 48.24
CA ASN A 641 -3.10 -8.25 47.73
C ASN A 641 -3.06 -8.05 46.21
N LYS A 642 -4.03 -8.59 45.48
CA LYS A 642 -4.12 -8.46 44.03
C LYS A 642 -4.53 -7.04 43.61
N LEU A 643 -5.51 -6.43 44.29
CA LEU A 643 -5.89 -5.03 44.08
C LEU A 643 -4.73 -4.08 44.38
N ASP A 644 -4.00 -4.32 45.47
CA ASP A 644 -2.84 -3.53 45.83
C ASP A 644 -1.74 -3.66 44.76
N THR A 645 -1.42 -4.89 44.33
CA THR A 645 -0.43 -5.15 43.27
C THR A 645 -0.77 -4.45 41.94
N GLU A 646 -2.03 -4.48 41.51
CA GLU A 646 -2.47 -3.81 40.29
C GLU A 646 -2.45 -2.27 40.43
N SER A 647 -2.76 -1.74 41.63
CA SER A 647 -2.76 -0.30 41.90
C SER A 647 -1.37 0.34 41.86
N GLN A 648 -0.32 -0.46 42.12
CA GLN A 648 1.07 -0.02 42.10
C GLN A 648 1.71 -0.04 40.69
N LYS A 649 1.00 -0.54 39.67
CA LYS A 649 1.49 -0.48 38.30
C LYS A 649 1.46 0.98 37.80
N PRO A 650 2.49 1.44 37.05
CA PRO A 650 2.54 2.80 36.55
C PRO A 650 1.30 3.13 35.71
N LYS A 651 0.58 4.21 36.08
CA LYS A 651 -0.54 4.73 35.28
C LYS A 651 -0.04 5.23 33.94
N LEU A 652 -0.18 4.43 32.89
CA LEU A 652 -0.15 4.92 31.52
C LEU A 652 -1.43 5.73 31.25
N SER A 653 -1.33 6.78 30.44
CA SER A 653 -2.47 7.62 30.06
C SER A 653 -3.58 6.74 29.46
N LEU A 654 -4.76 6.68 30.12
CA LEU A 654 -6.03 6.09 29.66
C LEU A 654 -5.93 5.25 28.37
N ALA A 655 -5.22 4.13 28.46
CA ALA A 655 -5.15 3.11 27.43
C ALA A 655 -5.80 1.86 28.03
N ASN A 656 -6.69 1.24 27.25
CA ASN A 656 -7.47 0.05 27.58
C ASN A 656 -6.75 -0.86 28.58
N HIS A 657 -7.29 -0.96 29.79
CA HIS A 657 -6.80 -1.88 30.80
C HIS A 657 -7.16 -3.32 30.41
N ASP A 658 -6.21 -4.25 30.48
CA ASP A 658 -6.45 -5.69 30.28
C ASP A 658 -7.44 -6.27 31.32
N HIS A 659 -7.62 -5.58 32.45
CA HIS A 659 -8.57 -5.93 33.50
C HIS A 659 -9.20 -4.66 34.10
N GLN A 660 -10.54 -4.58 34.13
CA GLN A 660 -11.30 -3.57 34.86
C GLN A 660 -12.18 -4.23 35.93
N VAL A 661 -12.25 -3.61 37.10
CA VAL A 661 -13.17 -4.02 38.18
C VAL A 661 -14.25 -2.97 38.28
N LEU A 662 -15.49 -3.37 38.00
CA LEU A 662 -16.67 -2.51 38.08
C LEU A 662 -17.53 -2.98 39.23
N ILE A 663 -17.82 -2.06 40.15
CA ILE A 663 -18.60 -2.35 41.35
C ILE A 663 -19.94 -1.63 41.21
N GLN A 664 -21.00 -2.41 41.10
CA GLN A 664 -22.37 -1.90 41.04
C GLN A 664 -22.90 -1.71 42.45
N THR A 665 -23.19 -0.47 42.84
CA THR A 665 -23.68 -0.14 44.20
C THR A 665 -25.19 0.08 44.27
N GLU A 666 -25.88 0.11 43.13
CA GLU A 666 -27.33 0.25 43.02
C GLU A 666 -27.98 -1.03 42.51
N ALA A 667 -29.31 -1.14 42.66
CA ALA A 667 -30.07 -2.30 42.20
C ALA A 667 -29.94 -2.50 40.68
N ASP A 668 -29.94 -3.76 40.25
CA ASP A 668 -29.80 -4.16 38.84
C ASP A 668 -30.72 -3.39 37.90
N ASP A 669 -31.97 -3.20 38.29
CA ASP A 669 -32.99 -2.50 37.49
C ASP A 669 -32.58 -1.06 37.13
N ASN A 670 -31.69 -0.43 37.90
CA ASN A 670 -31.30 0.97 37.72
C ASN A 670 -30.03 1.14 36.86
N VAL A 671 -29.06 0.24 37.01
CA VAL A 671 -27.69 0.51 36.54
C VAL A 671 -27.01 -0.67 35.86
N LYS A 672 -27.64 -1.84 35.79
CA LYS A 672 -27.05 -3.04 35.18
C LYS A 672 -26.60 -2.80 33.75
N ASP A 673 -27.44 -2.14 32.94
CA ASP A 673 -27.15 -1.88 31.53
C ASP A 673 -25.98 -0.88 31.38
N ASN A 674 -25.92 0.15 32.23
CA ASN A 674 -24.84 1.14 32.21
C ASN A 674 -23.51 0.56 32.73
N THR A 675 -23.56 -0.26 33.78
CA THR A 675 -22.38 -0.93 34.36
C THR A 675 -21.84 -1.98 33.39
N SER A 676 -22.73 -2.71 32.70
CA SER A 676 -22.36 -3.66 31.64
C SER A 676 -21.78 -2.98 30.39
N ARG A 677 -22.20 -1.75 30.08
CA ARG A 677 -21.61 -0.95 28.98
C ARG A 677 -20.27 -0.32 29.34
N LEU A 678 -20.00 -0.12 30.63
CA LEU A 678 -18.72 0.38 31.13
C LEU A 678 -17.65 -0.72 31.15
N ALA A 679 -18.07 -1.98 31.23
CA ALA A 679 -17.25 -3.20 31.17
C ALA A 679 -16.91 -3.57 29.73
#